data_AF-A0A7C1EJD3-F1
#
_entry.id   AF-A0A7C1EJD3-F1
#
_cell.length_a   1.000
_cell.length_b   1.000
_cell.length_c   1.000
_cell.angle_alpha   90.00
_cell.angle_beta   90.00
_cell.angle_gamma   90.00
#
_symmetry.space_group_name_H-M   'P 1'
#
loop_
_entity.id
_entity.type
_entity.pdbx_description
1 polymer ?
#
loop_
_entity_poly.entity_id
_entity_poly.type
_entity_poly.pdbx_seq_one_letter_code
_entity_poly.pdbx_strand_id
1 'polypeptide(L)'
;MKRVAHAFIWIGFLGLLLSAGCTLKRKGVAHENTAPRVFFSTVPVAGTVFTKPDQFFWFALDRDGYITEFQYALVPDSVVRITFSPPEKEDSVVKAFLAAHPVDNDTIWHWRIVDNIDSNGQTAVIALPTNSRLASDTVTRNTVIFVRARDDRGALSSDTLPNDVNSSLFNGIFNANPNCIAWRYFGRKNRPPRTHFESIGTCNKSPVANQGLVPTFYSLDFNTYDTSAFMEVGHCGITINYFGSDSADYPNQEQPEFDYFWELFGPFASTQTAFADTNRLWASSTYPVRWPGLGSGQSPSRQTFIRGRSVTFFGLRGFDTLTNFRPGIYHFRVRARDDAGVVAPLASAAINNFRVFHPRFDRDILLVSKSTTSGGGAFQNNVPPYGLIPDGSTPPQESSLVQNYYLKLIRDAGYGTRIDSAQDVKFFSEKSDPNFNSTIPPMPLAESLLARYKLVIFHKEKTFPTQNTNFTSMLKAYMDAGGSVWGIGREDLSDLSINFTGVGVPLEVFYDRNNTVNGVGYFNFGAEKMFFNAHASTVAGLDSMSREEFVGADPSNVAIGEGFPPLDIDTAVVLRYTVGAGRKDTSRYRQMPGVNYFVRGPKSEFLYLFRSPVGVADTSHLHGKVVALRSDRTFFKTSYFGFPLYGIQEAQAVLVMQKMLNWFIGPP
;
A
#
# COMPACT_ATOMS: atom_id res chain seq x y z
N MET A 1 49.40 -1.44 -83.13
CA MET A 1 48.06 -1.62 -83.76
C MET A 1 47.42 -3.01 -83.55
N LYS A 2 48.16 -4.14 -83.57
CA LYS A 2 47.55 -5.49 -83.47
C LYS A 2 46.77 -5.82 -82.17
N ARG A 3 47.10 -5.18 -81.03
CA ARG A 3 46.41 -5.42 -79.73
C ARG A 3 45.08 -4.68 -79.59
N VAL A 4 44.93 -3.53 -80.26
CA VAL A 4 43.68 -2.75 -80.24
C VAL A 4 42.60 -3.45 -81.07
N ALA A 5 42.97 -4.07 -82.20
CA ALA A 5 42.05 -4.86 -83.03
C ALA A 5 41.45 -6.08 -82.28
N HIS A 6 42.23 -6.74 -81.40
CA HIS A 6 41.71 -7.87 -80.62
C HIS A 6 40.68 -7.44 -79.57
N ALA A 7 40.84 -6.27 -78.94
CA ALA A 7 39.88 -5.78 -77.95
C ALA A 7 38.51 -5.46 -78.56
N PHE A 8 38.48 -4.88 -79.77
CA PHE A 8 37.23 -4.60 -80.47
C PHE A 8 36.51 -5.88 -80.91
N ILE A 9 37.24 -6.94 -81.27
CA ILE A 9 36.63 -8.24 -81.62
C ILE A 9 35.98 -8.87 -80.38
N TRP A 10 36.64 -8.85 -79.22
CA TRP A 10 36.07 -9.41 -77.99
C TRP A 10 34.89 -8.61 -77.44
N ILE A 11 34.92 -7.27 -77.53
CA ILE A 11 33.78 -6.42 -77.14
C ILE A 11 32.61 -6.64 -78.10
N GLY A 12 32.87 -6.77 -79.40
CA GLY A 12 31.84 -7.13 -80.38
C GLY A 12 31.24 -8.51 -80.10
N PHE A 13 32.05 -9.50 -79.74
CA PHE A 13 31.60 -10.86 -79.44
C PHE A 13 30.79 -10.92 -78.13
N LEU A 14 31.19 -10.17 -77.09
CA LEU A 14 30.46 -10.07 -75.83
C LEU A 14 29.13 -9.31 -76.01
N GLY A 15 29.12 -8.24 -76.82
CA GLY A 15 27.90 -7.54 -77.22
C GLY A 15 26.94 -8.46 -77.98
N LEU A 16 27.47 -9.33 -78.83
CA LEU A 16 26.66 -10.31 -79.57
C LEU A 16 26.07 -11.37 -78.63
N LEU A 17 26.84 -11.87 -77.66
CA LEU A 17 26.37 -12.81 -76.64
C LEU A 17 25.32 -12.20 -75.70
N LEU A 18 25.44 -10.92 -75.35
CA LEU A 18 24.44 -10.20 -74.56
C LEU A 18 23.17 -9.88 -75.37
N SER A 19 23.29 -9.62 -76.68
CA SER A 19 22.14 -9.42 -77.57
C SER A 19 21.42 -10.73 -77.94
N ALA A 20 22.11 -11.86 -77.87
CA ALA A 20 21.54 -13.21 -77.96
C ALA A 20 20.99 -13.70 -76.61
N GLY A 21 20.55 -12.77 -75.76
CA GLY A 21 19.83 -13.07 -74.54
C GLY A 21 18.75 -14.10 -74.84
N CYS A 22 18.89 -15.28 -74.24
CA CYS A 22 17.94 -16.36 -74.39
C CYS A 22 16.55 -15.83 -74.01
N THR A 23 15.74 -15.48 -75.00
CA THR A 23 14.29 -15.54 -74.84
C THR A 23 14.00 -17.03 -74.70
N LEU A 24 14.15 -17.55 -73.49
CA LEU A 24 13.48 -18.77 -73.05
C LEU A 24 11.99 -18.44 -73.16
N LYS A 25 11.46 -18.47 -74.38
CA LYS A 25 10.03 -18.62 -74.62
C LYS A 25 9.72 -19.94 -73.95
N ARG A 26 9.17 -19.87 -72.73
CA ARG A 26 8.71 -21.02 -71.95
C ARG A 26 7.85 -21.84 -72.90
N LYS A 27 8.40 -22.93 -73.44
CA LYS A 27 7.71 -23.80 -74.38
C LYS A 27 6.79 -24.66 -73.55
N GLY A 28 5.53 -24.30 -73.55
CA GLY A 28 4.44 -24.95 -72.85
C GLY A 28 3.18 -24.11 -73.06
N VAL A 29 2.02 -24.74 -73.13
CA VAL A 29 0.76 -24.01 -73.06
C VAL A 29 0.75 -23.33 -71.70
N ALA A 30 0.55 -22.01 -71.66
CA ALA A 30 0.34 -21.33 -70.39
C ALA A 30 -0.82 -22.03 -69.70
N HIS A 31 -0.59 -22.56 -68.50
CA HIS A 31 -1.68 -23.10 -67.70
C HIS A 31 -2.72 -21.98 -67.52
N GLU A 32 -3.98 -22.31 -67.79
CA GLU A 32 -5.10 -21.43 -67.47
C GLU A 32 -5.03 -21.07 -66.00
N ASN A 33 -5.32 -19.81 -65.65
CA ASN A 33 -5.24 -19.35 -64.28
C ASN A 33 -6.23 -20.13 -63.41
N THR A 34 -5.71 -20.96 -62.50
CA THR A 34 -6.55 -21.76 -61.61
C THR A 34 -6.55 -21.17 -60.21
N ALA A 35 -7.75 -20.96 -59.66
CA ALA A 35 -7.90 -20.38 -58.34
C ALA A 35 -7.10 -21.15 -57.27
N PRO A 36 -6.40 -20.44 -56.37
CA PRO A 36 -5.58 -21.07 -55.34
C PRO A 36 -6.43 -21.81 -54.32
N ARG A 37 -5.80 -22.75 -53.60
CA ARG A 37 -6.45 -23.67 -52.67
C ARG A 37 -5.95 -23.41 -51.26
N VAL A 38 -6.82 -23.05 -50.32
CA VAL A 38 -6.43 -22.69 -48.94
C VAL A 38 -6.63 -23.87 -47.99
N PHE A 39 -5.66 -24.08 -47.12
CA PHE A 39 -5.65 -25.12 -46.11
C PHE A 39 -5.18 -24.57 -44.76
N PHE A 40 -5.84 -24.94 -43.67
CA PHE A 40 -5.29 -24.69 -42.34
C PHE A 40 -4.15 -25.70 -42.06
N SER A 41 -2.97 -25.18 -41.72
CA SER A 41 -1.78 -25.97 -41.36
C SER A 41 -1.87 -26.51 -39.93
N THR A 42 -2.43 -25.73 -39.01
CA THR A 42 -2.76 -26.16 -37.65
C THR A 42 -4.25 -25.99 -37.44
N VAL A 43 -4.94 -27.12 -37.26
CA VAL A 43 -6.37 -27.14 -36.97
C VAL A 43 -6.55 -27.76 -35.61
N PRO A 44 -6.82 -26.97 -34.58
CA PRO A 44 -7.40 -27.51 -33.36
C PRO A 44 -8.73 -28.19 -33.73
N VAL A 45 -9.03 -29.31 -33.09
CA VAL A 45 -10.24 -30.11 -33.39
C VAL A 45 -11.47 -29.20 -33.41
N ALA A 46 -12.40 -29.39 -34.36
CA ALA A 46 -13.62 -28.56 -34.40
C ALA A 46 -14.35 -28.62 -33.04
N GLY A 47 -14.78 -27.46 -32.52
CA GLY A 47 -15.32 -27.35 -31.17
C GLY A 47 -14.27 -27.30 -30.05
N THR A 48 -12.97 -27.27 -30.38
CA THR A 48 -11.91 -26.99 -29.40
C THR A 48 -12.15 -25.63 -28.80
N VAL A 49 -12.02 -25.58 -27.48
CA VAL A 49 -12.26 -24.39 -26.70
C VAL A 49 -10.93 -23.87 -26.19
N PHE A 50 -10.50 -22.71 -26.69
CA PHE A 50 -9.24 -22.10 -26.28
C PHE A 50 -9.44 -21.22 -25.06
N THR A 51 -8.37 -21.06 -24.28
CA THR A 51 -8.30 -20.06 -23.23
C THR A 51 -7.45 -18.85 -23.64
N LYS A 52 -6.81 -18.89 -24.83
CA LYS A 52 -5.89 -17.87 -25.35
C LYS A 52 -6.18 -17.59 -26.83
N PRO A 53 -5.79 -16.42 -27.37
CA PRO A 53 -5.76 -16.21 -28.81
C PRO A 53 -4.72 -17.17 -29.41
N ASP A 54 -5.18 -18.30 -29.93
CA ASP A 54 -4.33 -19.25 -30.63
C ASP A 54 -3.80 -18.64 -31.94
N GLN A 55 -2.57 -19.01 -32.30
CA GLN A 55 -2.02 -18.71 -33.61
C GLN A 55 -2.58 -19.73 -34.60
N PHE A 56 -3.37 -19.26 -35.54
CA PHE A 56 -3.83 -20.07 -36.66
C PHE A 56 -2.80 -19.97 -37.78
N PHE A 57 -2.35 -21.13 -38.24
CA PHE A 57 -1.50 -21.23 -39.41
C PHE A 57 -2.36 -21.77 -40.56
N TRP A 58 -2.32 -21.10 -41.70
CA TRP A 58 -2.83 -21.64 -42.96
C TRP A 58 -1.79 -21.42 -44.05
N PHE A 59 -1.94 -22.20 -45.11
CA PHE A 59 -1.17 -22.10 -46.34
C PHE A 59 -2.13 -22.18 -47.52
N ALA A 60 -1.64 -21.80 -48.68
CA ALA A 60 -2.35 -22.06 -49.92
C ALA A 60 -1.43 -22.68 -50.95
N LEU A 61 -2.03 -23.48 -51.83
CA LEU A 61 -1.38 -24.09 -52.97
C LEU A 61 -1.98 -23.50 -54.24
N ASP A 62 -1.12 -22.98 -55.09
CA ASP A 62 -1.43 -22.58 -56.44
C ASP A 62 -0.71 -23.53 -57.40
N ARG A 63 -1.44 -24.07 -58.37
CA ARG A 63 -0.90 -25.05 -59.33
C ARG A 63 -0.13 -24.38 -60.44
N ASP A 64 -0.49 -23.15 -60.81
CA ASP A 64 0.03 -22.47 -61.99
C ASP A 64 0.74 -21.14 -61.71
N GLY A 65 0.77 -20.73 -60.44
CA GLY A 65 1.43 -19.52 -59.96
C GLY A 65 1.90 -19.62 -58.51
N TYR A 66 1.88 -18.47 -57.83
CA TYR A 66 2.20 -18.35 -56.40
C TYR A 66 1.22 -17.38 -55.72
N ILE A 67 1.02 -17.56 -54.42
CA ILE A 67 0.13 -16.72 -53.61
C ILE A 67 0.80 -15.38 -53.31
N THR A 68 0.10 -14.29 -53.56
CA THR A 68 0.58 -12.94 -53.23
C THR A 68 -0.05 -12.40 -51.94
N GLU A 69 -1.30 -12.79 -51.66
CA GLU A 69 -2.06 -12.26 -50.53
C GLU A 69 -2.98 -13.33 -49.92
N PHE A 70 -3.18 -13.24 -48.61
CA PHE A 70 -4.29 -13.89 -47.93
C PHE A 70 -5.33 -12.85 -47.51
N GLN A 71 -6.59 -13.26 -47.51
CA GLN A 71 -7.68 -12.49 -46.93
C GLN A 71 -8.39 -13.34 -45.90
N TYR A 72 -8.76 -12.72 -44.78
CA TYR A 72 -9.50 -13.38 -43.73
C TYR A 72 -10.65 -12.52 -43.21
N ALA A 73 -11.68 -13.18 -42.70
CA ALA A 73 -12.76 -12.53 -41.96
C ALA A 73 -13.00 -13.29 -40.64
N LEU A 74 -13.19 -12.54 -39.55
CA LEU A 74 -13.54 -13.07 -38.24
C LEU A 74 -14.97 -12.69 -37.92
N VAL A 75 -15.85 -13.68 -37.85
CA VAL A 75 -17.28 -13.44 -37.78
C VAL A 75 -17.81 -14.04 -36.48
N PRO A 76 -18.28 -13.22 -35.52
CA PRO A 76 -18.91 -13.72 -34.31
C PRO A 76 -20.18 -14.50 -34.64
N ASP A 77 -20.42 -15.62 -33.96
CA ASP A 77 -21.61 -16.48 -34.08
C ASP A 77 -22.91 -15.71 -33.82
N SER A 78 -22.86 -14.62 -33.06
CA SER A 78 -24.01 -13.72 -32.92
C SER A 78 -24.41 -13.06 -34.24
N VAL A 79 -23.46 -12.69 -35.10
CA VAL A 79 -23.72 -12.15 -36.45
C VAL A 79 -24.25 -13.26 -37.37
N VAL A 80 -23.73 -14.48 -37.21
CA VAL A 80 -24.14 -15.65 -37.97
C VAL A 80 -25.58 -16.08 -37.61
N ARG A 81 -25.96 -16.04 -36.33
CA ARG A 81 -27.28 -16.45 -35.82
C ARG A 81 -28.38 -15.40 -35.96
N ILE A 82 -28.07 -14.11 -35.83
CA ILE A 82 -29.10 -13.05 -35.90
C ILE A 82 -29.67 -12.94 -37.33
N THR A 83 -28.86 -13.22 -38.35
CA THR A 83 -29.27 -13.04 -39.74
C THR A 83 -29.98 -14.27 -40.33
N PHE A 84 -29.87 -15.46 -39.72
CA PHE A 84 -30.37 -16.71 -40.30
C PHE A 84 -30.95 -17.67 -39.24
N SER A 85 -32.20 -18.13 -39.41
CA SER A 85 -32.93 -19.02 -38.49
C SER A 85 -33.57 -20.19 -39.27
N PRO A 86 -33.66 -21.45 -38.78
CA PRO A 86 -32.86 -22.20 -37.81
C PRO A 86 -31.82 -23.16 -38.48
N PRO A 87 -30.89 -23.77 -37.72
CA PRO A 87 -29.56 -24.23 -38.18
C PRO A 87 -29.51 -25.69 -38.67
N GLU A 88 -30.51 -26.18 -39.41
CA GLU A 88 -30.47 -27.59 -39.83
C GLU A 88 -29.37 -27.90 -40.88
N LYS A 89 -28.76 -26.87 -41.48
CA LYS A 89 -27.57 -27.00 -42.33
C LYS A 89 -26.65 -25.78 -42.15
N GLU A 90 -25.63 -25.90 -41.30
CA GLU A 90 -24.61 -24.86 -41.07
C GLU A 90 -24.00 -24.30 -42.38
N ASP A 91 -23.87 -25.16 -43.40
CA ASP A 91 -23.39 -24.79 -44.74
C ASP A 91 -24.26 -23.71 -45.43
N SER A 92 -25.57 -23.70 -45.20
CA SER A 92 -26.47 -22.70 -45.81
C SER A 92 -26.24 -21.31 -45.25
N VAL A 93 -25.88 -21.23 -43.97
CA VAL A 93 -25.64 -19.96 -43.26
C VAL A 93 -24.32 -19.35 -43.69
N VAL A 94 -23.28 -20.17 -43.83
CA VAL A 94 -21.98 -19.75 -44.37
C VAL A 94 -22.11 -19.24 -45.81
N LYS A 95 -22.84 -19.96 -46.67
CA LYS A 95 -23.10 -19.52 -48.05
C LYS A 95 -23.84 -18.17 -48.09
N ALA A 96 -24.86 -18.00 -47.27
CA ALA A 96 -25.63 -16.77 -47.22
C ALA A 96 -24.81 -15.59 -46.67
N PHE A 97 -23.94 -15.83 -45.69
CA PHE A 97 -23.00 -14.84 -45.18
C PHE A 97 -22.01 -14.38 -46.27
N LEU A 98 -21.37 -15.32 -46.97
CA LEU A 98 -20.42 -15.01 -48.04
C LEU A 98 -21.10 -14.28 -49.21
N ALA A 99 -22.34 -14.64 -49.53
CA ALA A 99 -23.14 -13.94 -50.54
C ALA A 99 -23.52 -12.51 -50.13
N ALA A 100 -23.75 -12.27 -48.84
CA ALA A 100 -24.12 -10.96 -48.31
C ALA A 100 -22.92 -10.01 -48.14
N HIS A 101 -21.69 -10.53 -48.07
CA HIS A 101 -20.47 -9.76 -47.80
C HIS A 101 -19.42 -9.97 -48.91
N PRO A 102 -19.69 -9.49 -50.14
CA PRO A 102 -18.84 -9.71 -51.31
C PRO A 102 -17.47 -9.04 -51.20
N VAL A 103 -16.48 -9.64 -51.87
CA VAL A 103 -15.02 -9.42 -51.73
C VAL A 103 -14.58 -7.97 -51.86
N ASP A 104 -15.17 -7.26 -52.82
CA ASP A 104 -14.63 -6.00 -53.30
C ASP A 104 -15.22 -4.78 -52.59
N ASN A 105 -16.13 -4.98 -51.64
CA ASN A 105 -16.92 -3.89 -51.08
C ASN A 105 -17.15 -3.93 -49.57
N ASP A 106 -16.52 -4.88 -48.85
CA ASP A 106 -16.84 -5.09 -47.44
C ASP A 106 -15.68 -4.86 -46.47
N THR A 107 -15.96 -4.05 -45.45
CA THR A 107 -15.05 -3.66 -44.37
C THR A 107 -14.70 -4.79 -43.41
N ILE A 108 -15.44 -5.91 -43.45
CA ILE A 108 -15.22 -7.04 -42.55
C ILE A 108 -14.01 -7.91 -42.93
N TRP A 109 -13.57 -7.82 -44.19
CA TRP A 109 -12.44 -8.61 -44.67
C TRP A 109 -11.13 -7.86 -44.44
N HIS A 110 -10.13 -8.58 -43.96
CA HIS A 110 -8.80 -8.06 -43.72
C HIS A 110 -7.80 -8.74 -44.65
N TRP A 111 -7.04 -7.93 -45.39
CA TRP A 111 -5.95 -8.40 -46.24
C TRP A 111 -4.65 -8.52 -45.45
N ARG A 112 -3.88 -9.57 -45.74
CA ARG A 112 -2.51 -9.75 -45.28
C ARG A 112 -1.63 -10.10 -46.47
N ILE A 113 -0.65 -9.24 -46.72
CA ILE A 113 0.39 -9.48 -47.73
C ILE A 113 1.32 -10.58 -47.19
N VAL A 114 1.73 -11.50 -48.05
CA VAL A 114 2.67 -12.57 -47.70
C VAL A 114 4.08 -12.01 -47.68
N ASP A 115 4.52 -11.51 -46.53
CA ASP A 115 5.80 -10.80 -46.39
C ASP A 115 7.04 -11.72 -46.27
N ASN A 116 6.88 -13.05 -46.23
CA ASN A 116 8.01 -13.98 -46.24
C ASN A 116 7.67 -15.28 -46.98
N ILE A 117 8.30 -15.49 -48.13
CA ILE A 117 8.27 -16.74 -48.88
C ILE A 117 9.42 -17.60 -48.35
N ASP A 118 9.15 -18.53 -47.44
CA ASP A 118 10.09 -19.62 -47.19
C ASP A 118 10.00 -20.67 -48.31
N SER A 119 11.04 -21.48 -48.46
CA SER A 119 11.18 -22.44 -49.57
C SER A 119 10.22 -23.64 -49.48
N ASN A 120 9.35 -23.72 -48.46
CA ASN A 120 8.57 -24.92 -48.14
C ASN A 120 7.04 -24.70 -48.15
N GLY A 121 6.56 -23.47 -48.33
CA GLY A 121 5.16 -23.15 -48.54
C GLY A 121 4.79 -21.77 -48.03
N GLN A 122 3.89 -21.07 -48.71
CA GLN A 122 3.48 -19.72 -48.32
C GLN A 122 2.52 -19.80 -47.12
N THR A 123 3.10 -19.76 -45.91
CA THR A 123 2.33 -19.68 -44.67
C THR A 123 2.07 -18.23 -44.27
N ALA A 124 0.89 -17.96 -43.72
CA ALA A 124 0.61 -16.70 -43.05
C ALA A 124 0.19 -16.94 -41.60
N VAL A 125 0.62 -16.05 -40.71
CA VAL A 125 0.26 -16.04 -39.28
C VAL A 125 -0.59 -14.81 -39.02
N ILE A 126 -1.77 -15.01 -38.44
CA ILE A 126 -2.58 -13.91 -37.91
C ILE A 126 -2.63 -14.07 -36.41
N ALA A 127 -2.16 -13.04 -35.71
CA ALA A 127 -2.59 -12.79 -34.35
C ALA A 127 -4.05 -12.29 -34.42
N LEU A 128 -4.97 -13.02 -33.80
CA LEU A 128 -6.36 -12.57 -33.68
C LEU A 128 -6.37 -11.18 -33.02
N PRO A 129 -7.07 -10.19 -33.59
CA PRO A 129 -7.16 -8.86 -32.99
C PRO A 129 -7.83 -8.99 -31.62
N THR A 130 -7.14 -8.52 -30.57
CA THR A 130 -7.63 -8.48 -29.18
C THR A 130 -8.66 -7.36 -28.98
N ASN A 131 -9.61 -7.20 -29.90
CA ASN A 131 -10.45 -6.02 -30.03
C ASN A 131 -11.28 -5.77 -28.75
N SER A 132 -10.82 -4.77 -27.99
CA SER A 132 -11.13 -4.46 -26.60
C SER A 132 -12.33 -3.50 -26.41
N ARG A 133 -13.28 -3.45 -27.36
CA ARG A 133 -14.30 -2.37 -27.37
C ARG A 133 -15.78 -2.78 -27.29
N LEU A 134 -16.14 -4.07 -27.29
CA LEU A 134 -17.53 -4.49 -27.09
C LEU A 134 -17.72 -5.05 -25.67
N ALA A 135 -18.25 -4.21 -24.78
CA ALA A 135 -18.17 -4.34 -23.34
C ALA A 135 -19.26 -5.21 -22.64
N SER A 136 -19.97 -6.13 -23.32
CA SER A 136 -21.11 -6.78 -22.66
C SER A 136 -21.55 -8.13 -23.23
N ASP A 137 -20.67 -9.11 -23.42
CA ASP A 137 -21.14 -10.46 -23.76
C ASP A 137 -20.17 -11.56 -23.32
N THR A 138 -20.44 -12.14 -22.16
CA THR A 138 -19.52 -12.99 -21.37
C THR A 138 -19.75 -14.49 -21.56
N VAL A 139 -20.20 -14.94 -22.72
CA VAL A 139 -20.46 -16.36 -22.97
C VAL A 139 -19.85 -16.71 -24.31
N THR A 140 -18.82 -17.57 -24.31
CA THR A 140 -18.27 -18.32 -25.46
C THR A 140 -18.77 -17.78 -26.79
N ARG A 141 -18.21 -16.67 -27.28
CA ARG A 141 -18.54 -16.22 -28.64
C ARG A 141 -17.83 -17.15 -29.57
N ASN A 142 -18.59 -18.09 -30.12
CA ASN A 142 -18.05 -18.89 -31.19
C ASN A 142 -17.71 -17.94 -32.33
N THR A 143 -16.54 -18.09 -32.91
CA THR A 143 -16.11 -17.24 -34.03
C THR A 143 -15.87 -18.15 -35.19
N VAL A 144 -16.42 -17.77 -36.34
CA VAL A 144 -16.11 -18.41 -37.62
C VAL A 144 -14.99 -17.62 -38.27
N ILE A 145 -13.88 -18.29 -38.54
CA ILE A 145 -12.78 -17.73 -39.32
C ILE A 145 -12.98 -18.15 -40.77
N PHE A 146 -13.01 -17.20 -41.69
CA PHE A 146 -12.94 -17.44 -43.13
C PHE A 146 -11.55 -17.08 -43.63
N VAL A 147 -10.95 -17.93 -44.47
CA VAL A 147 -9.67 -17.64 -45.11
C VAL A 147 -9.73 -17.94 -46.61
N ARG A 148 -9.20 -17.01 -47.40
CA ARG A 148 -8.93 -17.18 -48.84
C ARG A 148 -7.56 -16.66 -49.23
N ALA A 149 -7.13 -17.01 -50.45
CA ALA A 149 -5.86 -16.58 -51.03
C ALA A 149 -6.07 -15.96 -52.41
N ARG A 150 -5.19 -15.03 -52.79
CA ARG A 150 -5.07 -14.42 -54.11
C ARG A 150 -3.73 -14.83 -54.73
N ASP A 151 -3.76 -15.33 -55.96
CA ASP A 151 -2.53 -15.63 -56.72
C ASP A 151 -1.93 -14.41 -57.43
N ASP A 152 -0.75 -14.61 -58.03
CA ASP A 152 0.01 -13.59 -58.78
C ASP A 152 -0.67 -13.11 -60.06
N ARG A 153 -1.74 -13.78 -60.48
CA ARG A 153 -2.58 -13.42 -61.64
C ARG A 153 -3.95 -12.89 -61.22
N GLY A 154 -4.16 -12.68 -59.92
CA GLY A 154 -5.34 -12.07 -59.34
C GLY A 154 -6.54 -13.00 -59.16
N ALA A 155 -6.44 -14.32 -59.43
CA ALA A 155 -7.56 -15.21 -59.10
C ALA A 155 -7.62 -15.47 -57.60
N LEU A 156 -8.85 -15.49 -57.11
CA LEU A 156 -9.18 -15.72 -55.70
C LEU A 156 -9.66 -17.15 -55.53
N SER A 157 -9.30 -17.79 -54.42
CA SER A 157 -9.88 -19.09 -54.07
C SER A 157 -11.42 -18.95 -54.03
N SER A 158 -12.12 -19.78 -54.80
CA SER A 158 -13.53 -19.52 -55.14
C SER A 158 -14.52 -19.73 -53.98
N ASP A 159 -15.59 -18.95 -53.97
CA ASP A 159 -16.67 -18.98 -52.97
C ASP A 159 -17.71 -20.09 -53.24
N THR A 160 -17.62 -20.78 -54.39
CA THR A 160 -18.61 -21.76 -54.85
C THR A 160 -18.38 -23.14 -54.23
N LEU A 161 -19.03 -23.37 -53.08
CA LEU A 161 -19.30 -24.73 -52.59
C LEU A 161 -20.15 -25.48 -53.63
N PRO A 162 -19.70 -26.63 -54.17
CA PRO A 162 -20.46 -27.38 -55.18
C PRO A 162 -21.84 -27.76 -54.63
N ASN A 163 -22.86 -27.70 -55.48
CA ASN A 163 -24.27 -27.82 -55.08
C ASN A 163 -24.70 -29.24 -54.65
N ASP A 164 -23.83 -30.26 -54.70
CA ASP A 164 -24.26 -31.67 -54.64
C ASP A 164 -23.55 -32.56 -53.59
N VAL A 165 -23.23 -32.05 -52.39
CA VAL A 165 -22.70 -32.93 -51.32
C VAL A 165 -23.76 -33.17 -50.24
N ASN A 166 -24.33 -34.38 -50.27
CA ASN A 166 -25.24 -34.90 -49.24
C ASN A 166 -24.56 -34.88 -47.85
N SER A 167 -25.30 -34.37 -46.87
CA SER A 167 -24.86 -33.95 -45.54
C SER A 167 -24.68 -35.07 -44.49
N SER A 168 -24.22 -36.27 -44.88
CA SER A 168 -24.11 -37.41 -43.94
C SER A 168 -22.69 -37.76 -43.46
N LEU A 169 -21.66 -36.99 -43.83
CA LEU A 169 -20.26 -37.29 -43.50
C LEU A 169 -19.54 -36.14 -42.77
N PHE A 170 -20.10 -35.67 -41.66
CA PHE A 170 -19.41 -34.67 -40.80
C PHE A 170 -18.55 -35.27 -39.68
N ASN A 171 -18.32 -36.60 -39.66
CA ASN A 171 -17.60 -37.26 -38.56
C ASN A 171 -16.30 -37.98 -38.93
N GLY A 172 -15.68 -37.71 -40.07
CA GLY A 172 -14.38 -38.31 -40.36
C GLY A 172 -13.62 -37.61 -41.47
N ILE A 173 -12.61 -36.83 -41.09
CA ILE A 173 -11.42 -36.51 -41.87
C ILE A 173 -11.67 -35.96 -43.29
N PHE A 174 -11.60 -34.62 -43.39
CA PHE A 174 -10.93 -33.85 -44.44
C PHE A 174 -10.98 -34.39 -45.89
N ASN A 175 -11.86 -33.80 -46.72
CA ASN A 175 -11.62 -33.38 -48.13
C ASN A 175 -12.95 -33.31 -48.90
N ALA A 176 -13.71 -32.22 -48.75
CA ALA A 176 -14.81 -31.93 -49.65
C ALA A 176 -14.56 -30.59 -50.35
N ASN A 177 -13.93 -30.72 -51.52
CA ASN A 177 -13.58 -29.74 -52.55
C ASN A 177 -12.43 -28.73 -52.22
N PRO A 178 -11.23 -28.92 -52.78
CA PRO A 178 -10.07 -28.05 -52.55
C PRO A 178 -10.15 -26.65 -53.20
N ASN A 179 -11.27 -26.26 -53.82
CA ASN A 179 -11.44 -24.95 -54.46
C ASN A 179 -12.24 -23.93 -53.61
N CYS A 180 -12.50 -24.20 -52.32
CA CYS A 180 -13.42 -23.40 -51.50
C CYS A 180 -12.73 -22.64 -50.36
N ILE A 181 -13.36 -21.55 -49.89
CA ILE A 181 -13.01 -20.86 -48.64
C ILE A 181 -12.91 -21.85 -47.48
N ALA A 182 -11.78 -21.83 -46.78
CA ALA A 182 -11.61 -22.62 -45.57
C ALA A 182 -12.25 -21.89 -44.40
N TRP A 183 -13.15 -22.58 -43.67
CA TRP A 183 -13.74 -22.03 -42.45
C TRP A 183 -13.67 -22.97 -41.25
N ARG A 184 -13.64 -22.36 -40.05
CA ARG A 184 -13.57 -23.08 -38.78
C ARG A 184 -14.31 -22.35 -37.67
N TYR A 185 -14.95 -23.14 -36.81
CA TYR A 185 -15.70 -22.69 -35.64
C TYR A 185 -14.92 -22.98 -34.36
N PHE A 186 -14.76 -21.96 -33.52
CA PHE A 186 -14.00 -22.05 -32.28
C PHE A 186 -14.68 -21.31 -31.15
N GLY A 187 -14.69 -21.88 -29.94
CA GLY A 187 -15.16 -21.21 -28.73
C GLY A 187 -13.98 -20.77 -27.84
N ARG A 188 -14.14 -19.69 -27.08
CA ARG A 188 -13.23 -19.35 -25.97
C ARG A 188 -13.95 -19.63 -24.65
N LYS A 189 -13.47 -20.58 -23.84
CA LYS A 189 -13.99 -20.81 -22.48
C LYS A 189 -13.24 -19.88 -21.59
N ASN A 190 -13.78 -18.68 -21.51
CA ASN A 190 -13.23 -17.65 -20.68
C ASN A 190 -13.82 -17.81 -19.27
N ARG A 191 -12.95 -17.96 -18.28
CA ARG A 191 -13.31 -18.08 -16.88
C ARG A 191 -13.18 -16.69 -16.25
N PRO A 192 -14.02 -16.35 -15.27
CA PRO A 192 -13.89 -15.05 -14.64
C PRO A 192 -12.55 -14.93 -13.89
N PRO A 193 -11.83 -13.80 -14.03
CA PRO A 193 -10.60 -13.58 -13.30
C PRO A 193 -10.87 -13.49 -11.80
N ARG A 194 -9.87 -13.81 -10.98
CA ARG A 194 -9.89 -13.56 -9.53
C ARG A 194 -9.27 -12.20 -9.24
N THR A 195 -9.72 -11.54 -8.19
CA THR A 195 -9.11 -10.28 -7.73
C THR A 195 -8.50 -10.49 -6.35
N HIS A 196 -7.41 -9.79 -6.07
CA HIS A 196 -6.66 -9.88 -4.81
C HIS A 196 -6.27 -8.49 -4.32
N PHE A 197 -6.02 -8.38 -3.02
CA PHE A 197 -5.34 -7.21 -2.44
C PHE A 197 -3.85 -7.45 -2.37
N GLU A 198 -3.08 -6.45 -2.78
CA GLU A 198 -1.65 -6.43 -2.57
C GLU A 198 -1.32 -5.77 -1.22
N SER A 199 -1.91 -4.60 -0.98
CA SER A 199 -1.67 -3.83 0.24
C SER A 199 -2.77 -2.80 0.50
N ILE A 200 -2.92 -2.45 1.77
CA ILE A 200 -3.65 -1.26 2.20
C ILE A 200 -2.74 -0.45 3.10
N GLY A 201 -2.59 0.84 2.80
CA GLY A 201 -1.65 1.70 3.51
C GLY A 201 -1.84 3.17 3.18
N THR A 202 -0.95 4.01 3.69
CA THR A 202 -0.77 5.37 3.19
C THR A 202 0.32 5.34 2.12
N CYS A 203 0.30 6.23 1.13
CA CYS A 203 1.14 6.19 -0.08
C CYS A 203 2.67 6.06 0.14
N ASN A 204 3.17 6.25 1.35
CA ASN A 204 4.59 6.20 1.67
C ASN A 204 4.99 5.02 2.57
N LYS A 205 4.14 4.00 2.74
CA LYS A 205 4.43 2.91 3.68
C LYS A 205 4.16 1.52 3.16
N SER A 206 5.09 0.64 3.54
CA SER A 206 4.98 -0.81 3.43
C SER A 206 3.71 -1.30 4.12
N PRO A 207 2.95 -2.25 3.52
CA PRO A 207 1.74 -2.80 4.10
C PRO A 207 1.94 -3.23 5.56
N VAL A 208 1.04 -2.82 6.44
CA VAL A 208 0.95 -3.41 7.78
C VAL A 208 0.31 -4.78 7.61
N ALA A 209 1.12 -5.81 7.45
CA ALA A 209 0.68 -7.20 7.36
C ALA A 209 0.27 -7.74 8.75
N ASN A 210 -0.70 -7.11 9.41
CA ASN A 210 -1.30 -7.67 10.62
C ASN A 210 -2.43 -8.62 10.20
N GLN A 211 -2.10 -9.90 10.04
CA GLN A 211 -3.07 -10.95 9.75
C GLN A 211 -4.05 -11.09 10.93
N GLY A 212 -5.20 -10.43 10.85
CA GLY A 212 -6.32 -10.62 11.78
C GLY A 212 -6.93 -9.33 12.38
N LEU A 213 -6.25 -8.19 12.29
CA LEU A 213 -6.81 -6.91 12.74
C LEU A 213 -7.25 -6.07 11.55
N VAL A 214 -8.44 -5.47 11.66
CA VAL A 214 -8.93 -4.47 10.69
C VAL A 214 -7.96 -3.28 10.74
N PRO A 215 -7.25 -2.94 9.65
CA PRO A 215 -6.32 -1.82 9.65
C PRO A 215 -7.05 -0.53 10.02
N THR A 216 -6.47 0.22 10.94
CA THR A 216 -7.01 1.52 11.35
C THR A 216 -6.24 2.65 10.69
N PHE A 217 -6.99 3.63 10.19
CA PHE A 217 -6.49 4.89 9.68
C PHE A 217 -7.17 6.06 10.37
N TYR A 218 -6.51 7.22 10.37
CA TYR A 218 -7.13 8.47 10.77
C TYR A 218 -7.36 9.34 9.52
N SER A 219 -8.55 9.90 9.36
CA SER A 219 -8.85 10.84 8.27
C SER A 219 -8.74 12.27 8.77
N LEU A 220 -7.78 13.00 8.21
CA LEU A 220 -7.68 14.45 8.35
C LEU A 220 -8.79 15.15 7.56
N ASP A 221 -9.19 16.31 8.05
CA ASP A 221 -10.15 17.17 7.37
C ASP A 221 -9.46 17.97 6.25
N PHE A 222 -9.91 17.77 5.01
CA PHE A 222 -9.31 18.41 3.82
C PHE A 222 -9.60 19.91 3.72
N ASN A 223 -10.61 20.41 4.43
CA ASN A 223 -11.08 21.79 4.27
C ASN A 223 -10.26 22.81 5.08
N THR A 224 -9.38 22.36 5.97
CA THR A 224 -8.70 23.24 6.94
C THR A 224 -7.24 23.51 6.62
N TYR A 225 -6.66 22.91 5.58
CA TYR A 225 -5.21 22.90 5.42
C TYR A 225 -4.78 23.21 3.98
N ASP A 226 -3.71 24.00 3.87
CA ASP A 226 -3.01 24.30 2.63
C ASP A 226 -2.45 23.01 2.00
N THR A 227 -2.82 22.75 0.76
CA THR A 227 -2.36 21.61 -0.06
C THR A 227 -0.84 21.46 -0.13
N SER A 228 -0.07 22.55 0.05
CA SER A 228 1.40 22.53 0.03
C SER A 228 1.99 21.79 1.25
N ALA A 229 1.40 21.99 2.44
CA ALA A 229 1.81 21.34 3.67
C ALA A 229 1.58 19.82 3.64
N PHE A 230 0.51 19.36 2.96
CA PHE A 230 0.17 17.94 2.88
C PHE A 230 1.23 17.11 2.16
N MET A 231 1.84 17.69 1.11
CA MET A 231 2.86 17.00 0.32
C MET A 231 4.16 16.79 1.11
N GLU A 232 4.52 17.71 2.01
CA GLU A 232 5.78 17.63 2.77
C GLU A 232 5.77 16.53 3.84
N VAL A 233 4.59 16.19 4.38
CA VAL A 233 4.44 15.18 5.45
C VAL A 233 4.00 13.82 4.91
N GLY A 234 3.74 13.72 3.60
CA GLY A 234 3.33 12.47 2.99
C GLY A 234 1.92 12.04 3.41
N HIS A 235 1.04 12.99 3.70
CA HIS A 235 -0.36 12.73 3.92
C HIS A 235 -1.06 12.62 2.58
N CYS A 236 -1.30 11.38 2.18
CA CYS A 236 -1.69 11.04 0.82
C CYS A 236 -2.88 10.09 0.81
N GLY A 237 -3.78 10.24 1.79
CA GLY A 237 -4.98 9.42 1.87
C GLY A 237 -4.71 7.95 2.16
N ILE A 238 -5.78 7.17 2.08
CA ILE A 238 -5.75 5.71 2.25
C ILE A 238 -5.66 5.11 0.85
N THR A 239 -4.50 4.54 0.54
CA THR A 239 -4.23 3.88 -0.74
C THR A 239 -4.48 2.38 -0.60
N ILE A 240 -5.30 1.86 -1.50
CA ILE A 240 -5.61 0.44 -1.60
C ILE A 240 -5.08 -0.05 -2.93
N ASN A 241 -4.13 -1.00 -2.87
CA ASN A 241 -3.53 -1.64 -4.03
C ASN A 241 -4.16 -3.02 -4.24
N TYR A 242 -4.51 -3.31 -5.49
CA TYR A 242 -5.20 -4.52 -5.88
C TYR A 242 -4.74 -5.00 -7.26
N PHE A 243 -4.88 -6.29 -7.50
CA PHE A 243 -4.52 -6.89 -8.78
C PHE A 243 -5.45 -8.04 -9.15
N GLY A 244 -5.57 -8.29 -10.45
CA GLY A 244 -6.31 -9.39 -11.03
C GLY A 244 -5.39 -10.57 -11.28
N SER A 245 -5.95 -11.79 -11.21
CA SER A 245 -5.26 -12.99 -11.64
C SER A 245 -6.19 -13.94 -12.39
N ASP A 246 -5.75 -14.48 -13.50
CA ASP A 246 -6.47 -15.52 -14.24
C ASP A 246 -5.57 -16.71 -14.59
N SER A 247 -5.12 -17.41 -13.54
CA SER A 247 -4.30 -18.62 -13.71
C SER A 247 -5.07 -19.78 -14.34
N ALA A 248 -6.40 -19.68 -14.41
CA ALA A 248 -7.25 -20.73 -14.95
C ALA A 248 -7.22 -20.73 -16.48
N ASP A 249 -7.20 -19.54 -17.08
CA ASP A 249 -7.08 -19.38 -18.54
C ASP A 249 -5.62 -19.18 -18.98
N TYR A 250 -4.77 -18.66 -18.10
CA TYR A 250 -3.34 -18.41 -18.33
C TYR A 250 -2.42 -19.16 -17.35
N PRO A 251 -2.40 -20.51 -17.36
CA PRO A 251 -1.44 -21.26 -16.55
C PRO A 251 -0.01 -21.04 -17.07
N ASN A 252 0.92 -20.71 -16.17
CA ASN A 252 2.36 -20.60 -16.41
C ASN A 252 2.80 -19.54 -17.44
N GLN A 253 1.99 -18.52 -17.68
CA GLN A 253 2.31 -17.44 -18.63
C GLN A 253 2.07 -16.06 -18.03
N GLU A 254 2.61 -15.05 -18.70
CA GLU A 254 2.28 -13.66 -18.45
C GLU A 254 0.78 -13.44 -18.66
N GLN A 255 0.13 -12.83 -17.67
CA GLN A 255 -1.30 -12.60 -17.69
C GLN A 255 -1.61 -11.28 -18.41
N PRO A 256 -2.75 -11.18 -19.10
CA PRO A 256 -3.13 -9.93 -19.76
C PRO A 256 -3.35 -8.81 -18.74
N GLU A 257 -3.42 -7.57 -19.23
CA GLU A 257 -3.92 -6.46 -18.42
C GLU A 257 -5.39 -6.70 -18.04
N PHE A 258 -5.73 -6.41 -16.79
CA PHE A 258 -7.10 -6.45 -16.29
C PHE A 258 -7.65 -5.03 -16.14
N ASP A 259 -8.94 -4.87 -16.39
CA ASP A 259 -9.66 -3.69 -15.93
C ASP A 259 -10.37 -4.00 -14.59
N TYR A 260 -10.52 -3.00 -13.74
CA TYR A 260 -11.05 -3.13 -12.38
C TYR A 260 -12.28 -2.26 -12.17
N PHE A 261 -13.26 -2.82 -11.48
CA PHE A 261 -14.39 -2.09 -10.93
C PHE A 261 -14.32 -2.19 -9.41
N TRP A 262 -14.14 -1.05 -8.74
CA TRP A 262 -14.10 -0.97 -7.29
C TRP A 262 -15.27 -0.15 -6.73
N GLU A 263 -15.64 -0.48 -5.49
CA GLU A 263 -16.67 0.14 -4.69
C GLU A 263 -16.18 0.28 -3.25
N LEU A 264 -16.46 1.43 -2.64
CA LEU A 264 -16.25 1.68 -1.22
C LEU A 264 -17.61 1.88 -0.57
N PHE A 265 -17.89 1.14 0.49
CA PHE A 265 -19.10 1.26 1.28
C PHE A 265 -18.77 1.73 2.71
N GLY A 266 -19.73 2.39 3.34
CA GLY A 266 -19.67 2.75 4.75
C GLY A 266 -19.81 4.27 4.99
N PRO A 267 -19.53 4.72 6.24
CA PRO A 267 -19.03 3.93 7.35
C PRO A 267 -20.09 3.01 7.99
N PHE A 268 -19.62 1.90 8.55
CA PHE A 268 -20.38 0.92 9.34
C PHE A 268 -19.91 0.89 10.80
N ALA A 269 -20.80 0.48 11.72
CA ALA A 269 -20.44 0.35 13.13
C ALA A 269 -19.57 -0.90 13.40
N SER A 270 -19.74 -1.95 12.60
CA SER A 270 -19.04 -3.24 12.74
C SER A 270 -18.77 -3.87 11.37
N THR A 271 -17.86 -4.84 11.32
CA THR A 271 -17.61 -5.60 10.09
C THR A 271 -18.83 -6.42 9.69
N GLN A 272 -19.58 -6.96 10.65
CA GLN A 272 -20.79 -7.75 10.39
C GLN A 272 -21.89 -6.93 9.70
N THR A 273 -22.06 -5.66 10.07
CA THR A 273 -23.02 -4.77 9.40
C THR A 273 -22.56 -4.38 8.00
N ALA A 274 -21.24 -4.30 7.77
CA ALA A 274 -20.66 -3.96 6.48
C ALA A 274 -20.98 -4.98 5.36
N PHE A 275 -21.07 -6.27 5.69
CA PHE A 275 -21.41 -7.31 4.71
C PHE A 275 -22.91 -7.37 4.36
N ALA A 276 -23.78 -6.84 5.23
CA ALA A 276 -25.23 -6.93 5.07
C ALA A 276 -25.84 -5.72 4.34
N ASP A 277 -25.23 -4.54 4.45
CA ASP A 277 -25.80 -3.28 3.97
C ASP A 277 -25.02 -2.72 2.77
N THR A 278 -25.48 -3.08 1.56
CA THR A 278 -24.95 -2.54 0.30
C THR A 278 -25.53 -1.18 -0.09
N ASN A 279 -26.48 -0.64 0.68
CA ASN A 279 -27.13 0.64 0.37
C ASN A 279 -26.26 1.85 0.76
N ARG A 280 -25.17 1.64 1.48
CA ARG A 280 -24.21 2.69 1.89
C ARG A 280 -23.03 2.83 0.93
N LEU A 281 -23.29 2.90 -0.37
CA LEU A 281 -22.23 3.14 -1.35
C LEU A 281 -21.64 4.55 -1.16
N TRP A 282 -20.37 4.62 -0.78
CA TRP A 282 -19.65 5.88 -0.56
C TRP A 282 -18.99 6.39 -1.85
N ALA A 283 -18.25 5.53 -2.56
CA ALA A 283 -17.70 5.84 -3.87
C ALA A 283 -17.55 4.56 -4.71
N SER A 284 -17.40 4.73 -6.01
CA SER A 284 -17.02 3.63 -6.91
C SER A 284 -16.24 4.18 -8.09
N SER A 285 -15.58 3.29 -8.82
CA SER A 285 -14.82 3.60 -10.06
C SER A 285 -15.60 4.38 -11.14
N THR A 286 -16.93 4.44 -11.07
CA THR A 286 -17.78 5.24 -11.98
C THR A 286 -17.81 6.72 -11.65
N TYR A 287 -17.54 7.04 -10.39
CA TYR A 287 -17.33 8.38 -9.91
C TYR A 287 -15.82 8.60 -9.88
N PRO A 288 -15.22 9.40 -10.80
CA PRO A 288 -13.86 9.87 -10.54
C PRO A 288 -13.89 10.50 -9.14
N VAL A 289 -12.86 10.22 -8.33
CA VAL A 289 -12.65 10.84 -7.01
C VAL A 289 -12.39 12.33 -7.24
N ARG A 290 -13.44 13.07 -7.61
CA ARG A 290 -13.47 14.51 -7.66
C ARG A 290 -14.27 14.94 -6.46
N TRP A 291 -13.57 15.69 -5.62
CA TRP A 291 -14.03 16.64 -4.62
C TRP A 291 -15.57 16.78 -4.52
N PRO A 292 -16.17 16.62 -3.32
CA PRO A 292 -17.60 16.82 -3.12
C PRO A 292 -17.91 18.32 -3.27
N GLY A 293 -18.25 18.71 -4.49
CA GLY A 293 -18.53 20.10 -4.81
C GLY A 293 -18.67 20.30 -6.32
N LEU A 294 -19.64 19.62 -6.95
CA LEU A 294 -20.40 20.07 -8.13
C LEU A 294 -21.17 18.88 -8.75
N GLY A 295 -22.49 19.02 -8.86
CA GLY A 295 -23.28 18.35 -9.91
C GLY A 295 -23.92 17.02 -9.57
N SER A 296 -25.15 17.11 -9.07
CA SER A 296 -26.16 16.06 -8.96
C SER A 296 -26.48 15.33 -10.28
N GLY A 297 -26.75 14.02 -10.20
CA GLY A 297 -27.88 13.44 -10.95
C GLY A 297 -27.63 12.38 -12.02
N GLN A 298 -26.45 11.74 -12.12
CA GLN A 298 -26.31 10.59 -13.02
C GLN A 298 -26.60 9.26 -12.32
N SER A 299 -27.55 8.51 -12.89
CA SER A 299 -27.99 7.20 -12.42
C SER A 299 -26.82 6.20 -12.40
N PRO A 300 -26.65 5.39 -11.33
CA PRO A 300 -25.52 4.49 -11.12
C PRO A 300 -25.47 3.25 -12.05
N SER A 301 -26.17 3.26 -13.19
CA SER A 301 -26.40 2.07 -14.00
C SER A 301 -25.22 1.64 -14.89
N ARG A 302 -24.17 2.46 -15.05
CA ARG A 302 -23.00 2.09 -15.86
C ARG A 302 -21.82 1.78 -14.96
N GLN A 303 -21.37 0.51 -14.92
CA GLN A 303 -20.10 0.12 -14.32
C GLN A 303 -18.94 0.57 -15.23
N THR A 304 -18.05 1.43 -14.73
CA THR A 304 -16.87 1.89 -15.44
C THR A 304 -15.67 1.12 -14.92
N PHE A 305 -15.09 0.29 -15.75
CA PHE A 305 -13.87 -0.43 -15.41
C PHE A 305 -12.65 0.45 -15.71
N ILE A 306 -11.65 0.44 -14.81
CA ILE A 306 -10.42 1.23 -14.90
C ILE A 306 -9.19 0.33 -14.92
N ARG A 307 -8.10 0.74 -15.56
CA ARG A 307 -6.83 -0.03 -15.55
C ARG A 307 -5.97 0.20 -14.31
N GLY A 308 -6.32 1.19 -13.48
CA GLY A 308 -5.57 1.52 -12.27
C GLY A 308 -5.58 0.35 -11.29
N ARG A 309 -4.40 -0.02 -10.78
CA ARG A 309 -4.20 -1.06 -9.74
C ARG A 309 -4.21 -0.50 -8.32
N SER A 310 -4.51 0.78 -8.19
CA SER A 310 -4.52 1.49 -6.92
C SER A 310 -5.62 2.53 -6.91
N VAL A 311 -6.26 2.73 -5.76
CA VAL A 311 -7.13 3.88 -5.51
C VAL A 311 -6.75 4.52 -4.20
N THR A 312 -6.73 5.85 -4.18
CA THR A 312 -6.40 6.63 -2.99
C THR A 312 -7.61 7.43 -2.55
N PHE A 313 -8.03 7.21 -1.31
CA PHE A 313 -9.16 7.87 -0.70
C PHE A 313 -8.73 9.01 0.20
N PHE A 314 -9.37 10.15 0.00
CA PHE A 314 -9.14 11.38 0.75
C PHE A 314 -10.43 11.80 1.43
N GLY A 315 -10.33 12.36 2.64
CA GLY A 315 -11.46 12.93 3.35
C GLY A 315 -12.61 11.93 3.53
N LEU A 316 -12.31 10.69 3.92
CA LEU A 316 -13.33 9.69 4.26
C LEU A 316 -14.10 10.17 5.49
N ARG A 317 -15.15 10.96 5.23
CA ARG A 317 -16.10 11.47 6.21
C ARG A 317 -17.31 10.55 6.23
N GLY A 318 -17.76 10.21 7.44
CA GLY A 318 -19.06 9.57 7.62
C GLY A 318 -20.18 10.56 7.30
N PHE A 319 -20.85 10.40 6.17
CA PHE A 319 -22.06 11.16 5.85
C PHE A 319 -23.25 10.54 6.60
N ASP A 320 -23.35 10.81 7.89
CA ASP A 320 -24.61 10.72 8.62
C ASP A 320 -25.01 12.14 8.99
N THR A 321 -25.91 12.71 8.18
CA THR A 321 -26.68 13.94 8.43
C THR A 321 -25.93 15.08 9.15
N LEU A 322 -25.13 15.84 8.40
CA LEU A 322 -24.61 17.21 8.68
C LEU A 322 -23.96 17.53 10.04
N THR A 323 -23.93 16.64 11.04
CA THR A 323 -23.55 17.01 12.42
C THR A 323 -22.80 15.94 13.21
N ASN A 324 -22.79 14.66 12.80
CA ASN A 324 -22.18 13.60 13.59
C ASN A 324 -21.17 12.77 12.80
N PHE A 325 -19.91 13.21 12.82
CA PHE A 325 -18.77 12.41 12.36
C PHE A 325 -18.70 11.11 13.15
N ARG A 326 -19.09 10.00 12.53
CA ARG A 326 -18.95 8.67 13.14
C ARG A 326 -17.66 8.03 12.62
N PRO A 327 -16.69 7.72 13.52
CA PRO A 327 -15.66 6.75 13.16
C PRO A 327 -16.36 5.44 12.79
N GLY A 328 -15.78 4.71 11.84
CA GLY A 328 -16.44 3.49 11.38
C GLY A 328 -15.59 2.67 10.44
N ILE A 329 -16.15 1.53 10.10
CA ILE A 329 -15.53 0.55 9.22
C ILE A 329 -16.01 0.83 7.80
N TYR A 330 -15.06 0.92 6.89
CA TYR A 330 -15.29 0.99 5.47
C TYR A 330 -15.05 -0.37 4.85
N HIS A 331 -15.87 -0.71 3.87
CA HIS A 331 -15.80 -1.96 3.13
C HIS A 331 -15.41 -1.65 1.70
N PHE A 332 -14.22 -2.07 1.31
CA PHE A 332 -13.74 -1.92 -0.05
C PHE A 332 -13.88 -3.23 -0.80
N ARG A 333 -14.55 -3.17 -1.94
CA ARG A 333 -14.79 -4.31 -2.82
C ARG A 333 -14.21 -3.99 -4.18
N VAL A 334 -13.48 -4.93 -4.77
CA VAL A 334 -12.95 -4.78 -6.12
C VAL A 334 -13.08 -6.06 -6.92
N ARG A 335 -13.39 -5.91 -8.21
CA ARG A 335 -13.55 -7.00 -9.18
C ARG A 335 -12.77 -6.68 -10.45
N ALA A 336 -12.14 -7.70 -11.01
CA ALA A 336 -11.45 -7.63 -12.28
C ALA A 336 -12.38 -8.06 -13.43
N ARG A 337 -12.06 -7.55 -14.61
CA ARG A 337 -12.52 -7.99 -15.91
C ARG A 337 -11.29 -8.22 -16.77
N ASP A 338 -11.26 -9.37 -17.44
CA ASP A 338 -10.15 -9.74 -18.32
C ASP A 338 -10.26 -9.11 -19.72
N ASP A 339 -9.33 -9.51 -20.59
CA ASP A 339 -9.22 -9.09 -21.98
C ASP A 339 -10.40 -9.54 -22.87
N ALA A 340 -11.10 -10.61 -22.47
CA ALA A 340 -12.33 -11.08 -23.13
C ALA A 340 -13.61 -10.46 -22.56
N GLY A 341 -13.47 -9.49 -21.65
CA GLY A 341 -14.59 -8.77 -21.08
C GLY A 341 -15.37 -9.57 -20.03
N VAL A 342 -14.87 -10.74 -19.59
CA VAL A 342 -15.54 -11.52 -18.55
C VAL A 342 -15.29 -10.92 -17.19
N VAL A 343 -16.39 -10.50 -16.56
CA VAL A 343 -16.38 -9.86 -15.26
C VAL A 343 -16.42 -10.92 -14.17
N ALA A 344 -15.53 -10.81 -13.19
CA ALA A 344 -15.58 -11.60 -11.96
C ALA A 344 -16.97 -11.49 -11.30
N PRO A 345 -17.66 -12.61 -10.99
CA PRO A 345 -18.93 -12.56 -10.28
C PRO A 345 -18.75 -11.90 -8.91
N LEU A 346 -19.81 -11.28 -8.37
CA LEU A 346 -19.76 -10.59 -7.08
C LEU A 346 -19.23 -11.48 -5.94
N ALA A 347 -19.55 -12.77 -5.96
CA ALA A 347 -19.07 -13.76 -4.98
C ALA A 347 -17.55 -13.98 -5.00
N SER A 348 -16.86 -13.57 -6.07
CA SER A 348 -15.41 -13.68 -6.24
C SER A 348 -14.66 -12.36 -6.09
N ALA A 349 -15.39 -11.29 -5.71
CA ALA A 349 -14.78 -9.99 -5.47
C ALA A 349 -13.77 -10.08 -4.32
N ALA A 350 -12.64 -9.39 -4.46
CA ALA A 350 -11.77 -9.17 -3.32
C ALA A 350 -12.47 -8.16 -2.39
N ILE A 351 -12.59 -8.52 -1.12
CA ILE A 351 -13.14 -7.66 -0.07
C ILE A 351 -12.08 -7.36 0.98
N ASN A 352 -11.94 -6.08 1.35
CA ASN A 352 -11.12 -5.65 2.48
C ASN A 352 -11.92 -4.68 3.35
N ASN A 353 -11.75 -4.77 4.66
CA ASN A 353 -12.36 -3.85 5.60
C ASN A 353 -11.24 -3.06 6.28
N PHE A 354 -11.46 -1.77 6.46
CA PHE A 354 -10.56 -0.92 7.23
C PHE A 354 -11.35 0.06 8.07
N ARG A 355 -10.81 0.48 9.20
CA ARG A 355 -11.44 1.41 10.11
C ARG A 355 -10.86 2.80 9.88
N VAL A 356 -11.72 3.80 9.89
CA VAL A 356 -11.32 5.21 9.83
C VAL A 356 -11.81 5.91 11.09
N PHE A 357 -10.89 6.54 11.81
CA PHE A 357 -11.21 7.49 12.86
C PHE A 357 -11.13 8.91 12.35
N HIS A 358 -12.08 9.72 12.78
CA HIS A 358 -11.98 11.16 12.63
C HIS A 358 -11.54 11.74 13.97
N PRO A 359 -10.33 12.32 14.07
CA PRO A 359 -9.92 13.01 15.28
C PRO A 359 -10.86 14.19 15.52
N ARG A 360 -11.48 14.23 16.70
CA ARG A 360 -12.36 15.33 17.11
C ARG A 360 -11.61 16.39 17.88
N PHE A 361 -10.57 16.00 18.60
CA PHE A 361 -9.78 16.90 19.45
C PHE A 361 -10.67 17.77 20.37
N ASP A 362 -11.79 17.19 20.86
CA ASP A 362 -12.77 17.82 21.74
C ASP A 362 -12.32 17.90 23.21
N ARG A 363 -11.17 17.30 23.51
CA ARG A 363 -10.48 17.34 24.79
C ARG A 363 -9.05 17.81 24.57
N ASP A 364 -8.48 18.43 25.60
CA ASP A 364 -7.15 19.02 25.47
C ASP A 364 -6.05 18.03 25.82
N ILE A 365 -6.09 17.41 27.00
CA ILE A 365 -4.96 16.65 27.55
C ILE A 365 -5.39 15.26 27.98
N LEU A 366 -4.66 14.24 27.51
CA LEU A 366 -4.73 12.87 28.02
C LEU A 366 -3.42 12.55 28.74
N LEU A 367 -3.49 12.32 30.05
CA LEU A 367 -2.35 11.86 30.83
C LEU A 367 -2.31 10.33 30.84
N VAL A 368 -1.27 9.78 30.25
CA VAL A 368 -1.03 8.35 30.15
C VAL A 368 0.14 8.00 31.07
N SER A 369 -0.16 7.23 32.11
CA SER A 369 0.84 6.76 33.06
C SER A 369 0.85 5.24 33.07
N LYS A 370 2.05 4.66 32.96
CA LYS A 370 2.23 3.22 33.12
C LYS A 370 2.66 2.93 34.56
N SER A 371 1.89 2.08 35.25
CA SER A 371 2.24 1.63 36.60
C SER A 371 2.88 0.25 36.51
N THR A 372 4.10 0.10 37.02
CA THR A 372 4.75 -1.20 37.16
C THR A 372 4.32 -1.84 38.48
N THR A 373 3.11 -2.37 38.58
CA THR A 373 2.63 -3.04 39.80
C THR A 373 3.17 -4.46 39.98
N SER A 374 3.95 -5.02 39.05
CA SER A 374 4.32 -6.45 39.07
C SER A 374 5.78 -6.72 39.45
N GLY A 375 6.15 -6.40 40.69
CA GLY A 375 7.35 -6.94 41.35
C GLY A 375 7.14 -8.38 41.84
N GLY A 376 6.88 -9.32 40.93
CA GLY A 376 6.69 -10.75 41.24
C GLY A 376 7.96 -11.61 41.12
N GLY A 377 9.15 -11.03 40.90
CA GLY A 377 10.38 -11.80 40.72
C GLY A 377 11.61 -11.04 41.22
N ALA A 378 12.36 -11.68 42.13
CA ALA A 378 13.69 -11.32 42.65
C ALA A 378 13.85 -10.15 43.64
N PHE A 379 12.92 -9.19 43.76
CA PHE A 379 12.94 -8.19 44.85
C PHE A 379 11.85 -8.42 45.92
N GLN A 380 11.47 -9.69 46.15
CA GLN A 380 10.40 -10.05 47.11
C GLN A 380 10.80 -9.96 48.60
N ASN A 381 12.05 -9.62 48.93
CA ASN A 381 12.47 -9.56 50.33
C ASN A 381 12.78 -8.10 50.74
N ASN A 382 11.77 -7.45 51.33
CA ASN A 382 11.87 -6.35 52.30
C ASN A 382 12.36 -4.96 51.85
N VAL A 383 12.47 -4.64 50.56
CA VAL A 383 12.74 -3.26 50.13
C VAL A 383 11.64 -2.79 49.19
N PRO A 384 10.66 -1.99 49.66
CA PRO A 384 9.75 -1.29 48.76
C PRO A 384 10.60 -0.44 47.82
N PRO A 385 10.54 -0.68 46.50
CA PRO A 385 11.33 0.09 45.56
C PRO A 385 10.69 1.47 45.49
N TYR A 386 11.24 2.43 46.26
CA TYR A 386 10.88 3.86 46.34
C TYR A 386 9.96 4.30 47.50
N GLY A 387 10.33 3.91 48.72
CA GLY A 387 10.53 4.89 49.80
C GLY A 387 9.37 5.83 50.16
N LEU A 388 8.17 5.32 50.39
CA LEU A 388 7.16 6.01 51.20
C LEU A 388 6.69 5.13 52.37
N ILE A 389 7.26 5.52 53.53
CA ILE A 389 6.88 5.24 54.92
C ILE A 389 7.20 3.83 55.47
N PRO A 390 8.07 3.72 56.50
CA PRO A 390 8.36 2.51 57.29
C PRO A 390 7.33 2.18 58.38
N ASP A 391 6.11 2.72 58.33
CA ASP A 391 5.15 2.62 59.43
C ASP A 391 4.01 1.66 59.10
N GLY A 392 4.35 0.38 58.92
CA GLY A 392 3.44 -0.79 58.93
C GLY A 392 2.19 -0.79 58.02
N SER A 393 1.95 0.30 57.30
CA SER A 393 0.77 0.56 56.49
C SER A 393 1.15 0.30 55.05
N THR A 394 0.27 -0.38 54.32
CA THR A 394 0.46 -0.65 52.89
C THR A 394 0.78 0.65 52.18
N PRO A 395 1.98 0.79 51.56
CA PRO A 395 2.37 2.03 50.92
C PRO A 395 1.32 2.38 49.87
N PRO A 396 0.86 3.65 49.80
CA PRO A 396 0.02 4.08 48.70
C PRO A 396 0.76 3.77 47.40
N GLN A 397 0.08 3.09 46.46
CA GLN A 397 0.69 2.67 45.20
C GLN A 397 1.37 3.88 44.53
N GLU A 398 2.68 3.83 44.33
CA GLU A 398 3.53 4.94 43.83
C GLU A 398 2.99 5.62 42.57
N SER A 399 2.32 4.86 41.70
CA SER A 399 1.68 5.40 40.51
C SER A 399 0.68 6.51 40.83
N SER A 400 -0.07 6.39 41.93
CA SER A 400 -1.04 7.41 42.34
C SER A 400 -0.37 8.74 42.71
N LEU A 401 0.85 8.72 43.24
CA LEU A 401 1.52 9.95 43.69
C LEU A 401 2.14 10.71 42.53
N VAL A 402 2.80 10.00 41.62
CA VAL A 402 3.34 10.64 40.42
C VAL A 402 2.21 11.21 39.56
N GLN A 403 1.09 10.50 39.47
CA GLN A 403 -0.09 10.99 38.75
C GLN A 403 -0.72 12.19 39.43
N ASN A 404 -0.94 12.13 40.74
CA ASN A 404 -1.47 13.26 41.50
C ASN A 404 -0.53 14.48 41.37
N TYR A 405 0.78 14.25 41.29
CA TYR A 405 1.75 15.29 41.00
C TYR A 405 1.52 15.91 39.61
N TYR A 406 1.48 15.13 38.52
CA TYR A 406 1.26 15.71 37.18
C TYR A 406 -0.13 16.35 37.04
N LEU A 407 -1.16 15.78 37.66
CA LEU A 407 -2.49 16.38 37.72
C LEU A 407 -2.46 17.74 38.44
N LYS A 408 -1.78 17.82 39.58
CA LYS A 408 -1.55 19.07 40.29
C LYS A 408 -0.77 20.04 39.42
N LEU A 409 0.29 19.59 38.76
CA LEU A 409 1.13 20.41 37.89
C LEU A 409 0.33 21.03 36.73
N ILE A 410 -0.54 20.23 36.09
CA ILE A 410 -1.41 20.72 35.01
C ILE A 410 -2.47 21.70 35.55
N ARG A 411 -3.02 21.45 36.74
CA ARG A 411 -3.95 22.38 37.42
C ARG A 411 -3.28 23.71 37.72
N ASP A 412 -2.11 23.68 38.33
CA ASP A 412 -1.34 24.85 38.73
C ASP A 412 -0.80 25.63 37.52
N ALA A 413 -0.57 24.95 36.39
CA ALA A 413 -0.26 25.57 35.11
C ALA A 413 -1.46 26.30 34.46
N GLY A 414 -2.64 26.29 35.08
CA GLY A 414 -3.85 26.97 34.62
C GLY A 414 -4.78 26.13 33.75
N TYR A 415 -4.53 24.83 33.62
CA TYR A 415 -5.32 23.90 32.79
C TYR A 415 -6.23 22.97 33.60
N GLY A 416 -6.42 23.27 34.88
CA GLY A 416 -7.13 22.39 35.81
C GLY A 416 -8.61 22.15 35.51
N THR A 417 -9.30 23.13 34.94
CA THR A 417 -10.69 23.01 34.50
C THR A 417 -10.85 22.16 33.22
N ARG A 418 -9.73 21.83 32.56
CA ARG A 418 -9.70 21.11 31.28
C ARG A 418 -9.35 19.63 31.43
N ILE A 419 -9.12 19.16 32.66
CA ILE A 419 -8.83 17.76 32.98
C ILE A 419 -9.83 17.25 34.01
N ASP A 420 -10.61 16.25 33.59
CA ASP A 420 -11.37 15.37 34.46
C ASP A 420 -10.52 14.14 34.79
N SER A 421 -10.10 14.00 36.04
CA SER A 421 -9.24 12.89 36.47
C SER A 421 -9.83 11.49 36.20
N ALA A 422 -11.16 11.36 36.11
CA ALA A 422 -11.79 10.08 35.81
C ALA A 422 -11.75 9.73 34.31
N GLN A 423 -11.77 10.74 33.44
CA GLN A 423 -11.85 10.57 31.99
C GLN A 423 -10.50 10.72 31.30
N ASP A 424 -9.69 11.69 31.75
CA ASP A 424 -8.52 12.22 31.07
C ASP A 424 -7.21 11.67 31.62
N VAL A 425 -7.27 10.79 32.63
CA VAL A 425 -6.13 10.04 33.15
C VAL A 425 -6.35 8.56 32.87
N LYS A 426 -5.41 7.92 32.18
CA LYS A 426 -5.48 6.50 31.85
C LYS A 426 -4.25 5.75 32.35
N PHE A 427 -4.54 4.55 32.85
CA PHE A 427 -3.56 3.63 33.40
C PHE A 427 -3.29 2.52 32.40
N PHE A 428 -2.00 2.31 32.13
CA PHE A 428 -1.54 1.12 31.46
C PHE A 428 -1.00 0.17 32.51
N SER A 429 -1.76 -0.90 32.77
CA SER A 429 -1.23 -2.13 33.34
C SER A 429 -0.98 -3.09 32.19
N GLU A 430 0.27 -3.52 32.04
CA GLU A 430 0.70 -4.35 30.92
C GLU A 430 0.43 -5.84 31.12
N LYS A 431 0.11 -6.26 32.35
CA LYS A 431 -0.07 -7.67 32.64
C LYS A 431 -1.54 -8.05 32.64
N SER A 432 -1.91 -8.81 31.60
CA SER A 432 -2.66 -10.05 31.80
C SER A 432 -1.76 -11.01 32.58
N ASP A 433 -1.59 -10.78 33.88
CA ASP A 433 -0.92 -11.78 34.71
C ASP A 433 -1.81 -13.03 34.70
N PRO A 434 -1.35 -14.17 34.15
CA PRO A 434 -2.18 -15.36 34.03
C PRO A 434 -2.63 -15.90 35.40
N ASN A 435 -1.97 -15.51 36.49
CA ASN A 435 -2.32 -15.87 37.86
C ASN A 435 -3.17 -14.81 38.58
N PHE A 436 -3.23 -13.60 38.03
CA PHE A 436 -4.13 -12.56 38.53
C PHE A 436 -5.42 -12.71 37.74
N ASN A 437 -6.42 -13.34 38.36
CA ASN A 437 -7.82 -13.42 37.91
C ASN A 437 -8.51 -12.03 37.82
N SER A 438 -7.74 -10.98 37.51
CA SER A 438 -8.22 -9.68 37.12
C SER A 438 -8.89 -9.83 35.76
N THR A 439 -10.21 -9.91 35.79
CA THR A 439 -11.12 -9.68 34.67
C THR A 439 -11.05 -8.28 34.08
N ILE A 440 -10.06 -7.45 34.46
CA ILE A 440 -9.80 -6.18 33.81
C ILE A 440 -9.01 -6.49 32.54
N PRO A 441 -9.65 -6.49 31.35
CA PRO A 441 -8.91 -6.65 30.10
C PRO A 441 -7.86 -5.54 30.06
N PRO A 442 -6.60 -5.83 29.64
CA PRO A 442 -5.65 -4.77 29.33
C PRO A 442 -6.40 -3.85 28.37
N MET A 443 -6.69 -2.63 28.81
CA MET A 443 -7.48 -1.71 28.00
C MET A 443 -6.47 -1.12 27.01
N PRO A 444 -6.37 -1.60 25.75
CA PRO A 444 -5.62 -0.85 24.77
C PRO A 444 -6.22 0.56 24.80
N LEU A 445 -5.36 1.59 24.84
CA LEU A 445 -5.81 2.96 24.64
C LEU A 445 -6.62 2.89 23.35
N ALA A 446 -7.95 3.04 23.45
CA ALA A 446 -8.75 2.85 22.26
C ALA A 446 -8.35 3.97 21.28
N GLU A 447 -8.15 3.65 20.01
CA GLU A 447 -7.86 4.66 18.99
C GLU A 447 -8.93 5.78 18.98
N SER A 448 -10.16 5.41 19.32
CA SER A 448 -11.29 6.31 19.57
C SER A 448 -11.08 7.25 20.76
N LEU A 449 -10.35 6.84 21.80
CA LEU A 449 -10.02 7.68 22.94
C LEU A 449 -8.96 8.70 22.52
N LEU A 450 -7.86 8.27 21.89
CA LEU A 450 -6.81 9.17 21.41
C LEU A 450 -7.35 10.24 20.46
N ALA A 451 -8.25 9.86 19.55
CA ALA A 451 -8.90 10.76 18.61
C ALA A 451 -9.60 11.97 19.27
N ARG A 452 -9.87 11.93 20.58
CA ARG A 452 -10.52 13.01 21.31
C ARG A 452 -9.57 14.06 21.85
N TYR A 453 -8.28 13.76 22.02
CA TYR A 453 -7.35 14.63 22.74
C TYR A 453 -6.40 15.36 21.80
N LYS A 454 -6.18 16.65 22.02
CA LYS A 454 -5.16 17.44 21.29
C LYS A 454 -3.75 17.04 21.67
N LEU A 455 -3.53 16.69 22.93
CA LEU A 455 -2.24 16.34 23.50
C LEU A 455 -2.33 15.04 24.31
N VAL A 456 -1.41 14.12 24.05
CA VAL A 456 -1.14 12.96 24.90
C VAL A 456 0.17 13.19 25.65
N ILE A 457 0.11 13.29 26.98
CA ILE A 457 1.28 13.31 27.83
C ILE A 457 1.54 11.90 28.31
N PHE A 458 2.67 11.31 27.95
CA PHE A 458 3.08 10.03 28.48
C PHE A 458 4.21 10.20 29.48
N HIS A 459 4.04 9.56 30.64
CA HIS A 459 5.03 9.57 31.71
C HIS A 459 5.62 8.17 31.91
N LYS A 460 6.96 8.04 31.85
CA LYS A 460 7.65 6.75 31.94
C LYS A 460 8.88 6.78 32.87
N GLU A 461 8.86 5.90 33.88
CA GLU A 461 9.91 5.79 34.90
C GLU A 461 10.72 4.50 34.88
N LYS A 462 10.19 3.43 34.28
CA LYS A 462 10.79 2.10 34.27
C LYS A 462 10.60 1.41 32.92
N THR A 463 11.45 0.40 32.68
CA THR A 463 11.46 -0.49 31.51
C THR A 463 10.04 -0.87 31.17
N PHE A 464 9.60 -0.50 29.97
CA PHE A 464 8.48 -1.18 29.34
C PHE A 464 8.94 -2.62 29.12
N PRO A 465 8.23 -3.63 29.63
CA PRO A 465 8.29 -4.94 29.02
C PRO A 465 8.06 -4.80 27.51
N THR A 466 8.92 -5.49 26.79
CA THR A 466 8.88 -5.62 25.35
C THR A 466 7.49 -6.02 24.85
N GLN A 467 7.15 -5.54 23.65
CA GLN A 467 6.10 -6.04 22.76
C GLN A 467 4.67 -5.51 22.94
N ASN A 468 4.49 -4.19 22.93
CA ASN A 468 3.24 -3.68 22.36
C ASN A 468 3.51 -2.72 21.19
N THR A 469 4.04 -3.29 20.09
CA THR A 469 4.18 -2.63 18.79
C THR A 469 2.89 -1.92 18.35
N ASN A 470 1.73 -2.33 18.88
CA ASN A 470 0.46 -1.65 18.62
C ASN A 470 0.40 -0.25 19.25
N PHE A 471 0.98 -0.01 20.44
CA PHE A 471 0.92 1.31 21.08
C PHE A 471 1.69 2.35 20.28
N THR A 472 2.92 2.03 19.87
CA THR A 472 3.75 2.94 19.09
C THR A 472 3.15 3.18 17.71
N SER A 473 2.62 2.13 17.06
CA SER A 473 1.88 2.25 15.79
C SER A 473 0.65 3.14 15.93
N MET A 474 -0.07 3.02 17.05
CA MET A 474 -1.24 3.82 17.35
C MET A 474 -0.90 5.29 17.66
N LEU A 475 0.14 5.56 18.47
CA LEU A 475 0.61 6.94 18.69
C LEU A 475 1.04 7.58 17.38
N LYS A 476 1.66 6.81 16.48
CA LYS A 476 1.98 7.30 15.14
C LYS A 476 0.74 7.65 14.35
N ALA A 477 -0.23 6.74 14.31
CA ALA A 477 -1.48 6.96 13.61
C ALA A 477 -2.22 8.19 14.15
N TYR A 478 -2.17 8.41 15.47
CA TYR A 478 -2.66 9.60 16.15
C TYR A 478 -1.88 10.89 15.77
N MET A 479 -0.55 10.86 15.72
CA MET A 479 0.25 12.01 15.25
C MET A 479 0.01 12.30 13.76
N ASP A 480 -0.10 11.26 12.94
CA ASP A 480 -0.50 11.35 11.53
C ASP A 480 -1.94 11.91 11.40
N ALA A 481 -2.74 11.90 12.47
CA ALA A 481 -4.06 12.53 12.55
C ALA A 481 -4.02 13.99 13.04
N GLY A 482 -2.83 14.53 13.30
CA GLY A 482 -2.62 15.87 13.87
C GLY A 482 -2.59 15.92 15.40
N GLY A 483 -2.60 14.76 16.06
CA GLY A 483 -2.50 14.67 17.51
C GLY A 483 -1.09 14.97 18.01
N SER A 484 -0.96 15.72 19.11
CA SER A 484 0.34 16.07 19.67
C SER A 484 0.77 15.14 20.80
N VAL A 485 2.06 14.89 20.96
CA VAL A 485 2.57 13.96 21.99
C VAL A 485 3.71 14.57 22.79
N TRP A 486 3.62 14.48 24.12
CA TRP A 486 4.69 14.89 25.03
C TRP A 486 5.17 13.71 25.88
N GLY A 487 6.44 13.34 25.68
CA GLY A 487 7.14 12.38 26.52
C GLY A 487 7.86 13.00 27.69
N ILE A 488 7.67 12.43 28.87
CA ILE A 488 8.36 12.85 30.09
C ILE A 488 8.88 11.62 30.83
N GLY A 489 10.17 11.60 31.13
CA GLY A 489 10.74 10.63 32.06
C GLY A 489 12.11 10.09 31.66
N ARG A 490 12.56 9.07 32.40
CA ARG A 490 13.92 8.54 32.35
C ARG A 490 14.14 7.45 31.30
N GLU A 491 13.09 7.02 30.62
CA GLU A 491 13.22 5.94 29.68
C GLU A 491 12.64 6.24 28.31
N ASP A 492 13.42 5.83 27.32
CA ASP A 492 13.17 6.01 25.93
C ASP A 492 11.93 5.22 25.46
N LEU A 493 11.27 5.67 24.39
CA LEU A 493 10.17 4.93 23.76
C LEU A 493 10.70 3.70 22.98
N SER A 494 11.83 3.10 23.38
CA SER A 494 12.47 2.04 22.61
C SER A 494 11.79 0.73 22.95
N ASP A 495 11.58 -0.07 21.90
CA ASP A 495 11.11 -1.45 21.99
C ASP A 495 12.26 -2.42 22.33
N LEU A 496 13.45 -1.93 22.70
CA LEU A 496 14.62 -2.75 22.92
C LEU A 496 14.68 -3.28 24.36
N SER A 497 14.49 -4.60 24.52
CA SER A 497 15.19 -5.33 25.56
C SER A 497 16.68 -5.32 25.23
N ILE A 498 17.40 -4.29 25.66
CA ILE A 498 18.86 -4.34 25.62
C ILE A 498 19.26 -5.42 26.62
N ASN A 499 19.52 -6.63 26.12
CA ASN A 499 20.17 -7.67 26.92
C ASN A 499 21.59 -7.18 27.19
N PHE A 500 21.82 -6.61 28.38
CA PHE A 500 23.15 -6.19 28.82
C PHE A 500 24.02 -7.44 29.02
N THR A 501 24.73 -7.85 27.96
CA THR A 501 25.65 -9.01 27.99
C THR A 501 27.10 -8.63 28.30
N GLY A 502 27.41 -7.35 28.52
CA GLY A 502 28.77 -6.82 28.66
C GLY A 502 29.01 -5.96 29.89
N VAL A 503 30.19 -6.11 30.47
CA VAL A 503 30.69 -5.43 31.68
C VAL A 503 31.28 -4.06 31.31
N GLY A 504 30.78 -2.98 31.92
CA GLY A 504 31.62 -1.84 32.32
C GLY A 504 31.75 -0.59 31.43
N VAL A 505 31.06 -0.46 30.30
CA VAL A 505 31.13 0.77 29.46
C VAL A 505 29.75 1.40 29.36
N PRO A 506 29.59 2.75 29.46
CA PRO A 506 28.36 3.42 29.06
C PRO A 506 28.02 2.97 27.65
N LEU A 507 26.93 2.21 27.51
CA LEU A 507 26.50 1.78 26.20
C LEU A 507 25.73 2.93 25.58
N GLU A 508 26.41 3.73 24.76
CA GLU A 508 25.74 4.60 23.80
C GLU A 508 25.00 3.71 22.79
N VAL A 509 23.72 3.44 23.06
CA VAL A 509 22.87 2.72 22.10
C VAL A 509 22.44 3.71 21.03
N PHE A 510 22.98 3.55 19.83
CA PHE A 510 22.63 4.38 18.69
C PHE A 510 21.29 3.92 18.09
N TYR A 511 20.31 4.82 18.11
CA TYR A 511 19.09 4.65 17.34
C TYR A 511 19.24 5.39 16.01
N ASP A 512 19.28 4.64 14.90
CA ASP A 512 19.37 5.17 13.53
C ASP A 512 18.03 5.07 12.80
N ARG A 513 17.80 6.01 11.88
CA ARG A 513 16.63 6.15 10.99
C ARG A 513 16.36 4.94 10.12
N ASN A 514 17.37 4.16 9.85
CA ASN A 514 17.25 2.98 9.01
C ASN A 514 16.73 1.75 9.77
N ASN A 515 16.66 1.79 11.10
CA ASN A 515 16.15 0.68 11.89
C ASN A 515 14.63 0.78 12.09
N THR A 516 13.89 0.07 11.24
CA THR A 516 12.41 0.06 11.20
C THR A 516 11.75 -0.47 12.48
N VAL A 517 12.48 -1.22 13.30
CA VAL A 517 11.97 -1.81 14.55
C VAL A 517 12.01 -0.82 15.72
N ASN A 518 12.84 0.22 15.66
CA ASN A 518 13.16 1.05 16.83
C ASN A 518 12.67 2.51 16.77
N GLY A 519 11.91 2.93 15.75
CA GLY A 519 11.94 4.35 15.36
C GLY A 519 10.71 5.21 15.60
N VAL A 520 9.56 4.63 15.94
CA VAL A 520 8.30 5.38 15.84
C VAL A 520 8.21 6.49 16.90
N GLY A 521 8.90 6.33 18.04
CA GLY A 521 8.95 7.32 19.11
C GLY A 521 10.05 8.38 19.00
N TYR A 522 10.93 8.36 18.00
CA TYR A 522 12.10 9.28 17.98
C TYR A 522 12.12 10.24 16.81
N PHE A 523 11.86 9.74 15.60
CA PHE A 523 11.81 10.61 14.41
C PHE A 523 10.69 11.63 14.51
N ASN A 524 9.57 11.23 15.10
CA ASN A 524 8.44 12.12 15.27
C ASN A 524 8.75 13.24 16.26
N PHE A 525 9.60 12.99 17.27
CA PHE A 525 10.08 13.98 18.25
C PHE A 525 11.23 14.82 17.72
N GLY A 526 11.79 14.47 16.55
CA GLY A 526 12.87 15.20 15.90
C GLY A 526 14.24 15.00 16.56
N ALA A 527 14.44 13.91 17.30
CA ALA A 527 15.77 13.44 17.65
C ALA A 527 16.40 12.70 16.45
N GLU A 528 17.70 12.90 16.22
CA GLU A 528 18.49 12.07 15.31
C GLU A 528 19.00 10.82 16.04
N LYS A 529 19.48 11.01 17.27
CA LYS A 529 19.98 9.94 18.14
C LYS A 529 19.51 10.21 19.57
N MET A 530 19.38 9.16 20.35
CA MET A 530 19.11 9.22 21.78
C MET A 530 20.11 8.33 22.50
N PHE A 531 20.55 8.76 23.66
CA PHE A 531 21.52 8.05 24.47
C PHE A 531 20.89 7.76 25.82
N PHE A 532 20.78 6.48 26.11
CA PHE A 532 20.26 5.98 27.37
C PHE A 532 21.40 5.83 28.37
N ASN A 533 21.29 6.50 29.52
CA ASN A 533 22.24 6.34 30.59
C ASN A 533 21.80 5.18 31.51
N ALA A 534 22.10 3.95 31.09
CA ALA A 534 21.74 2.75 31.82
C ALA A 534 22.56 2.59 33.11
N HIS A 535 21.87 2.53 34.25
CA HIS A 535 22.50 2.13 35.50
C HIS A 535 22.41 0.59 35.63
N ALA A 536 23.41 -0.14 35.12
CA ALA A 536 23.52 -1.59 35.36
C ALA A 536 23.88 -1.84 36.85
N SER A 537 22.86 -2.09 37.67
CA SER A 537 22.98 -2.27 39.13
C SER A 537 23.74 -3.51 39.59
N THR A 538 24.19 -4.37 38.66
CA THR A 538 24.79 -5.68 38.97
C THR A 538 26.31 -5.73 38.82
N VAL A 539 26.97 -4.68 38.34
CA VAL A 539 28.42 -4.70 38.11
C VAL A 539 29.15 -4.07 39.29
N ALA A 540 29.56 -4.91 40.24
CA ALA A 540 30.53 -4.57 41.27
C ALA A 540 31.84 -4.11 40.60
N GLY A 541 32.13 -2.81 40.64
CA GLY A 541 33.28 -2.18 39.96
C GLY A 541 32.97 -0.84 39.28
N LEU A 542 31.69 -0.50 39.08
CA LEU A 542 31.26 0.80 38.55
C LEU A 542 31.14 1.93 39.58
N ASP A 543 31.69 1.74 40.79
CA ASP A 543 31.88 2.81 41.78
C ASP A 543 32.77 3.97 41.25
N SER A 544 33.33 3.86 40.04
CA SER A 544 34.08 4.92 39.35
C SER A 544 33.29 5.67 38.26
N MET A 545 32.16 5.14 37.76
CA MET A 545 31.18 5.93 36.97
C MET A 545 30.17 6.65 37.87
N SER A 546 30.53 6.78 39.15
CA SER A 546 29.86 7.42 40.28
C SER A 546 29.80 8.94 40.21
N ARG A 547 29.41 9.49 39.06
CA ARG A 547 29.01 10.91 39.01
C ARG A 547 27.73 11.01 38.20
N GLU A 548 26.63 10.62 38.85
CA GLU A 548 25.29 10.97 38.40
C GLU A 548 25.19 12.49 38.43
N GLU A 549 25.43 13.19 37.34
CA GLU A 549 25.69 14.63 37.41
C GLU A 549 24.45 15.49 37.21
N PHE A 550 23.25 14.94 37.07
CA PHE A 550 22.10 15.79 36.80
C PHE A 550 21.65 16.51 38.08
N VAL A 551 22.09 17.76 38.23
CA VAL A 551 21.63 18.69 39.27
C VAL A 551 20.59 19.68 38.75
N GLY A 552 20.27 19.59 37.47
CA GLY A 552 19.33 20.47 36.82
C GLY A 552 19.52 20.53 35.32
N ALA A 553 18.88 21.51 34.70
CA ALA A 553 19.03 21.78 33.29
C ALA A 553 18.99 23.29 33.00
N ASP A 554 19.84 23.73 32.09
CA ASP A 554 19.89 25.11 31.65
C ASP A 554 19.08 25.28 30.36
N PRO A 555 18.21 26.30 30.27
CA PRO A 555 17.41 26.54 29.08
C PRO A 555 18.31 26.93 27.91
N SER A 556 17.94 26.51 26.70
CA SER A 556 18.58 26.98 25.47
C SER A 556 18.30 28.47 25.25
N ASN A 557 19.07 29.12 24.36
CA ASN A 557 18.80 30.51 23.98
C ASN A 557 17.36 30.73 23.47
N VAL A 558 16.82 29.73 22.76
CA VAL A 558 15.42 29.77 22.30
C VAL A 558 14.47 29.69 23.49
N ALA A 559 14.68 28.73 24.40
CA ALA A 559 13.85 28.56 25.59
C ALA A 559 13.93 29.79 26.52
N ILE A 560 15.09 30.45 26.62
CA ILE A 560 15.26 31.71 27.34
C ILE A 560 14.38 32.82 26.72
N GLY A 561 14.40 32.96 25.39
CA GLY A 561 13.55 33.92 24.69
C GLY A 561 12.05 33.70 24.91
N GLU A 562 11.65 32.46 25.21
CA GLU A 562 10.27 32.09 25.54
C GLU A 562 9.96 32.13 27.05
N GLY A 563 10.96 32.45 27.88
CA GLY A 563 10.82 32.57 29.32
C GLY A 563 10.77 31.23 30.06
N PHE A 564 11.43 30.18 29.54
CA PHE A 564 11.67 28.96 30.30
C PHE A 564 12.72 29.22 31.39
N PRO A 565 12.50 28.77 32.65
CA PRO A 565 13.45 28.99 33.74
C PRO A 565 14.60 27.98 33.68
N PRO A 566 15.77 28.30 34.29
CA PRO A 566 16.71 27.27 34.74
C PRO A 566 16.01 26.30 35.69
N LEU A 567 16.36 25.03 35.56
CA LEU A 567 15.77 23.96 36.35
C LEU A 567 16.77 23.44 37.35
N ASP A 568 16.40 23.41 38.61
CA ASP A 568 17.11 22.77 39.70
C ASP A 568 16.35 21.50 40.09
N ILE A 569 17.08 20.45 40.43
CA ILE A 569 16.43 19.29 41.01
C ILE A 569 15.87 19.62 42.40
N ASP A 570 14.73 19.02 42.73
CA ASP A 570 14.27 18.98 44.11
C ASP A 570 15.01 17.85 44.84
N THR A 571 16.07 18.21 45.56
CA THR A 571 16.90 17.24 46.29
C THR A 571 16.09 16.46 47.33
N ALA A 572 15.02 17.03 47.89
CA ALA A 572 14.21 16.33 48.89
C ALA A 572 13.33 15.27 48.22
N VAL A 573 12.78 15.56 47.05
CA VAL A 573 12.02 14.59 46.25
C VAL A 573 12.97 13.51 45.71
N VAL A 574 14.08 13.90 45.09
CA VAL A 574 15.08 12.95 44.58
C VAL A 574 15.61 12.03 45.68
N LEU A 575 15.89 12.56 46.87
CA LEU A 575 16.30 11.75 48.04
C LEU A 575 15.27 10.67 48.39
N ARG A 576 13.97 10.97 48.34
CA ARG A 576 12.92 9.97 48.61
C ARG A 576 12.95 8.82 47.59
N TYR A 577 13.24 9.13 46.32
CA TYR A 577 13.40 8.13 45.28
C TYR A 577 14.71 7.34 45.44
N THR A 578 15.83 7.98 45.78
CA THR A 578 17.12 7.27 45.81
C THR A 578 17.33 6.44 47.09
N VAL A 579 16.77 6.84 48.23
CA VAL A 579 16.88 6.10 49.51
C VAL A 579 16.15 4.76 49.48
N GLY A 580 15.08 4.63 48.67
CA GLY A 580 14.39 3.36 48.44
C GLY A 580 15.22 2.30 47.70
N ALA A 581 16.35 2.68 47.08
CA ALA A 581 17.21 1.77 46.32
C ALA A 581 18.30 1.07 47.17
N GLY A 582 18.25 1.19 48.50
CA GLY A 582 19.11 0.41 49.41
C GLY A 582 20.57 0.85 49.50
N ARG A 583 20.94 2.00 48.91
CA ARG A 583 22.27 2.60 49.11
C ARG A 583 22.28 3.38 50.44
N LYS A 584 23.38 3.29 51.20
CA LYS A 584 23.55 3.98 52.51
C LYS A 584 24.41 5.25 52.42
N ASP A 585 24.89 5.62 51.24
CA ASP A 585 25.75 6.80 51.08
C ASP A 585 24.92 8.08 50.95
N THR A 586 24.75 8.79 52.07
CA THR A 586 23.95 10.02 52.20
C THR A 586 24.52 11.22 51.45
N SER A 587 25.79 11.18 51.03
CA SER A 587 26.45 12.29 50.33
C SER A 587 26.07 12.38 48.85
N ARG A 588 25.55 11.29 48.27
CA ARG A 588 25.30 11.14 46.82
C ARG A 588 23.89 11.50 46.36
N TYR A 589 23.00 11.96 47.25
CA TYR A 589 21.57 12.14 46.98
C TYR A 589 21.14 13.51 46.46
N ARG A 590 22.09 14.33 45.99
CA ARG A 590 21.80 15.65 45.40
C ARG A 590 21.72 15.60 43.88
N GLN A 591 21.49 14.43 43.29
CA GLN A 591 21.64 14.21 41.85
C GLN A 591 20.58 13.23 41.36
N MET A 592 20.02 13.47 40.17
CA MET A 592 19.04 12.58 39.55
C MET A 592 19.73 11.57 38.61
N PRO A 593 19.55 10.26 38.83
CA PRO A 593 20.13 9.24 37.96
C PRO A 593 19.31 9.00 36.69
N GLY A 594 19.97 8.48 35.65
CA GLY A 594 19.30 7.93 34.46
C GLY A 594 18.65 8.98 33.56
N VAL A 595 19.19 10.20 33.52
CA VAL A 595 18.71 11.23 32.59
C VAL A 595 19.23 10.96 31.18
N ASN A 596 18.31 10.87 30.23
CA ASN A 596 18.64 10.66 28.83
C ASN A 596 19.05 11.95 28.14
N TYR A 597 19.87 11.82 27.11
CA TYR A 597 20.21 12.95 26.25
C TYR A 597 20.08 12.61 24.76
N PHE A 598 20.03 13.66 23.94
CA PHE A 598 19.64 13.57 22.54
C PHE A 598 20.67 14.24 21.63
N VAL A 599 20.75 13.75 20.39
CA VAL A 599 21.28 14.53 19.26
C VAL A 599 20.08 15.09 18.50
N ARG A 600 20.08 16.41 18.34
CA ARG A 600 19.02 17.16 17.68
C ARG A 600 18.99 16.84 16.18
N GLY A 601 17.83 16.49 15.65
CA GLY A 601 17.59 16.39 14.21
C GLY A 601 17.28 17.75 13.54
N PRO A 602 17.22 17.81 12.20
CA PRO A 602 17.11 19.07 11.46
C PRO A 602 15.76 19.81 11.63
N LYS A 603 14.72 19.14 12.16
CA LYS A 603 13.36 19.69 12.33
C LYS A 603 12.91 19.77 13.79
N SER A 604 13.85 19.79 14.73
CA SER A 604 13.57 20.02 16.14
C SER A 604 14.34 21.22 16.66
N GLU A 605 14.04 21.63 17.87
CA GLU A 605 14.82 22.56 18.67
C GLU A 605 15.01 21.97 20.07
N PHE A 606 16.13 22.27 20.71
CA PHE A 606 16.38 21.85 22.07
C PHE A 606 15.90 22.93 23.04
N LEU A 607 15.24 22.49 24.11
CA LEU A 607 14.74 23.37 25.16
C LEU A 607 15.69 23.45 26.34
N TYR A 608 16.31 22.31 26.69
CA TYR A 608 17.13 22.19 27.89
C TYR A 608 18.42 21.44 27.61
N LEU A 609 19.49 21.91 28.25
CA LEU A 609 20.81 21.33 28.28
C LEU A 609 21.09 20.75 29.67
N PHE A 610 21.70 19.59 29.72
CA PHE A 610 22.09 18.90 30.94
C PHE A 610 23.02 19.77 31.77
N ARG A 611 22.70 20.01 33.03
CA ARG A 611 23.59 20.72 33.95
C ARG A 611 24.22 19.77 34.96
N SER A 612 25.54 19.64 34.83
CA SER A 612 26.42 18.98 35.80
C SER A 612 26.83 19.90 36.96
N PRO A 613 26.95 19.41 38.21
CA PRO A 613 27.45 20.20 39.35
C PRO A 613 28.89 20.67 39.16
N VAL A 614 29.67 19.99 38.29
CA VAL A 614 31.07 20.34 38.04
C VAL A 614 31.17 21.50 37.02
N GLY A 615 30.07 21.87 36.36
CA GLY A 615 29.91 23.12 35.59
C GLY A 615 30.79 23.30 34.35
N VAL A 616 31.75 22.40 34.10
CA VAL A 616 32.71 22.51 33.00
C VAL A 616 32.67 21.27 32.13
N ALA A 617 32.50 21.46 30.81
CA ALA A 617 32.43 20.40 29.80
C ALA A 617 33.63 19.42 29.85
N ASP A 618 34.80 19.88 30.29
CA ASP A 618 36.02 19.06 30.36
C ASP A 618 35.99 18.00 31.48
N THR A 619 35.09 18.16 32.46
CA THR A 619 34.98 17.25 33.62
C THR A 619 33.74 16.36 33.56
N SER A 620 32.69 16.87 32.91
CA SER A 620 31.43 16.16 32.69
C SER A 620 31.17 16.07 31.20
N HIS A 621 31.31 14.88 30.63
CA HIS A 621 30.96 14.63 29.23
C HIS A 621 29.46 14.80 28.94
N LEU A 622 28.63 14.90 29.99
CA LEU A 622 27.18 15.12 29.88
C LEU A 622 26.79 16.61 29.96
N HIS A 623 27.59 17.47 30.59
CA HIS A 623 27.27 18.90 30.69
C HIS A 623 27.06 19.52 29.29
N GLY A 624 25.96 20.24 29.11
CA GLY A 624 25.63 20.85 27.82
C GLY A 624 25.00 19.89 26.81
N LYS A 625 24.77 18.60 27.12
CA LYS A 625 24.03 17.69 26.24
C LYS A 625 22.53 18.00 26.25
N VAL A 626 21.84 17.82 25.13
CA VAL A 626 20.40 18.10 25.05
C VAL A 626 19.61 17.09 25.88
N VAL A 627 18.78 17.56 26.81
CA VAL A 627 17.94 16.70 27.69
C VAL A 627 16.45 16.97 27.55
N ALA A 628 16.08 18.04 26.84
CA ALA A 628 14.72 18.21 26.35
C ALA A 628 14.75 18.85 24.97
N LEU A 629 13.87 18.38 24.10
CA LEU A 629 13.69 18.92 22.77
C LEU A 629 12.22 18.90 22.38
N ARG A 630 11.87 19.71 21.39
CA ARG A 630 10.55 19.70 20.79
C ARG A 630 10.65 19.83 19.27
N SER A 631 9.64 19.34 18.58
CA SER A 631 9.52 19.41 17.13
C SER A 631 8.12 19.88 16.79
N ASP A 632 8.06 21.02 16.11
CA ASP A 632 6.85 21.51 15.48
C ASP A 632 6.79 20.97 14.06
N ARG A 633 5.82 20.09 13.80
CA ARG A 633 5.50 19.64 12.44
C ARG A 633 4.21 20.32 12.06
N THR A 634 4.05 20.56 10.77
CA THR A 634 2.90 21.29 10.21
C THR A 634 1.53 20.81 10.70
N PHE A 635 1.41 19.52 11.08
CA PHE A 635 0.16 18.93 11.55
C PHE A 635 0.16 18.53 13.02
N PHE A 636 1.32 18.35 13.65
CA PHE A 636 1.40 17.87 15.03
C PHE A 636 2.64 18.40 15.73
N LYS A 637 2.53 18.59 17.04
CA LYS A 637 3.65 18.96 17.89
C LYS A 637 4.12 17.76 18.68
N THR A 638 5.42 17.69 18.92
CA THR A 638 6.00 16.69 19.82
C THR A 638 7.06 17.29 20.72
N SER A 639 7.20 16.74 21.92
CA SER A 639 8.26 17.13 22.84
C SER A 639 8.69 15.94 23.68
N TYR A 640 9.97 15.86 24.00
CA TYR A 640 10.48 14.80 24.84
C TYR A 640 11.44 15.38 25.89
N PHE A 641 11.19 15.05 27.14
CA PHE A 641 11.99 15.40 28.30
C PHE A 641 12.63 14.12 28.83
N GLY A 642 13.95 14.01 28.73
CA GLY A 642 14.76 12.88 29.21
C GLY A 642 14.87 12.77 30.74
N PHE A 643 14.09 13.56 31.46
CA PHE A 643 14.00 13.59 32.90
C PHE A 643 12.54 13.84 33.34
N PRO A 644 12.14 13.34 34.51
CA PRO A 644 10.83 13.60 35.08
C PRO A 644 10.73 15.00 35.66
N LEU A 645 9.60 15.67 35.43
CA LEU A 645 9.33 16.98 36.04
C LEU A 645 9.11 16.91 37.55
N TYR A 646 8.66 15.76 38.08
CA TYR A 646 8.45 15.63 39.52
C TYR A 646 9.73 15.68 40.35
N GLY A 647 10.90 15.45 39.73
CA GLY A 647 12.18 15.60 40.41
C GLY A 647 12.81 16.99 40.25
N ILE A 648 12.10 17.93 39.63
CA ILE A 648 12.47 19.35 39.51
C ILE A 648 11.73 20.15 40.58
N GLN A 649 12.31 21.28 41.03
CA GLN A 649 11.63 22.17 41.96
C GLN A 649 10.23 22.54 41.44
N GLU A 650 9.24 22.40 42.30
CA GLU A 650 7.83 22.47 41.90
C GLU A 650 7.48 23.79 41.17
N ALA A 651 7.93 24.93 41.69
CA ALA A 651 7.66 26.22 41.06
C ALA A 651 8.22 26.31 39.62
N GLN A 652 9.40 25.73 39.37
CA GLN A 652 10.01 25.68 38.05
C GLN A 652 9.27 24.69 37.14
N ALA A 653 8.88 23.53 37.67
CA ALA A 653 8.10 22.53 36.94
C ALA A 653 6.72 23.07 36.51
N VAL A 654 6.05 23.89 37.35
CA VAL A 654 4.77 24.55 37.02
C VAL A 654 4.96 25.48 35.82
N LEU A 655 6.03 26.29 35.82
CA LEU A 655 6.34 27.19 34.71
C LEU A 655 6.61 26.42 33.42
N VAL A 656 7.39 25.33 33.47
CA VAL A 656 7.64 24.46 32.32
C VAL A 656 6.33 23.88 31.79
N MET A 657 5.49 23.32 32.67
CA MET A 657 4.19 22.76 32.30
C MET A 657 3.31 23.82 31.63
N GLN A 658 3.22 25.02 32.19
CA GLN A 658 2.47 26.13 31.61
C GLN A 658 2.98 26.50 30.20
N LYS A 659 4.30 26.64 30.02
CA LYS A 659 4.90 26.99 28.72
C LYS A 659 4.67 25.90 27.68
N MET A 660 4.85 24.64 28.05
CA MET A 660 4.64 23.50 27.16
C MET A 660 3.17 23.33 26.78
N LEU A 661 2.23 23.43 27.73
CA LEU A 661 0.81 23.34 27.44
C LEU A 661 0.34 24.51 26.56
N ASN A 662 0.82 25.72 26.80
CA ASN A 662 0.57 26.87 25.93
C ASN A 662 1.10 26.62 24.52
N TRP A 663 2.30 26.04 24.38
CA TRP A 663 2.85 25.70 23.07
C TRP A 663 2.06 24.60 22.35
N PHE A 664 1.60 23.57 23.06
CA PHE A 664 0.85 22.45 22.47
C PHE A 664 -0.61 22.80 22.12
N ILE A 665 -1.31 23.49 23.02
CA ILE A 665 -2.77 23.67 22.98
C ILE A 665 -3.16 25.10 22.61
N GLY A 666 -2.22 26.05 22.73
CA GLY A 666 -2.42 27.42 22.30
C GLY A 666 -2.77 27.51 20.81
N PRO A 667 -3.40 28.62 20.39
CA PRO A 667 -3.65 28.86 18.97
C PRO A 667 -2.32 28.74 18.19
N PRO A 668 -2.33 28.11 17.01
CA PRO A 668 -1.14 27.98 16.17
C PRO A 668 -0.57 29.33 15.74
#